data_AF-A0A6G2BI65-F1
#
_entry.id   AF-A0A6G2BI65-F1
#
_cell.length_a   1.000
_cell.length_b   1.000
_cell.length_c   1.000
_cell.angle_alpha   90.00
_cell.angle_beta   90.00
_cell.angle_gamma   90.00
#
_symmetry.space_group_name_H-M   'P 1'
#
loop_
_entity.id
_entity.type
_entity.pdbx_description
1 polymer ?
#
loop_
_entity_poly.entity_id
_entity_poly.type
_entity_poly.pdbx_seq_one_letter_code
_entity_poly.pdbx_strand_id
1 'polypeptide(L)'
;MAERTVAAGRNGGRSEEIDKLLVHAFLEDLRQAYARPFWSVRGRRRTAYPVALIDGAAPGDGEDAGERLLELVNDVRVETGEWDPLLVVYAGARPSARIAEAGPEAPLVLPLEDLDTTGPGRAAGKDEPDWRPSPHPPTAWYRPVELSEPGDTGGTGEAGRYRPVEAPPPPWYAHRAFAVVSCLALLVPLLGWVGYRLGGPDCLYRPFSGQVSVRSMADECVGYSDSDAFRFNDQAGQEKLQQVQKKIFAQNREVRDAWERSERRRPYVTLVYLGTLTGRETSRKEEAYAAERQELEGLAIAQYHGLQESGTAYDVPLLHIVVANAGFQMEHADPVVDMIADLAREERDAPVVGVVGLVESRTSTVEALERLGRVGIPAVAPTLSGEGMYKSSPLYLQIASPNREQARMVDEYGKALSLPGTRVYYTVGERSKLPDDLYVSTLVAELRKQVDNLEYTEEFTGRGLTRECGYRGMLFFAGRWSEFPDFLRKLDRSCGDDQPHHLVADDSVNRYMANPLLRGSAPAGLPLVFASKAPLATCEELRSRAREGRDRAAGTFLRLIGEDRDGGTLDPPRCAGGGSDAPDEPVGERVGLAYDSAKLLLRAVETLTARIRLSDDSWNPRLITPTAVHTEVLHQNGHNPFWGATGRIEFHRDGGEPIGRAISFMRVENITDVDERPREVFRCQGAKEDGRTDCERPRR
;
A
#
# COMPACT_ATOMS: atom_id res chain seq x y z
N MET A 1 -62.47 15.07 5.50
CA MET A 1 -63.36 16.21 5.16
C MET A 1 -63.57 16.37 3.64
N ALA A 2 -62.60 16.04 2.78
CA ALA A 2 -62.73 16.12 1.32
C ALA A 2 -63.77 15.15 0.68
N GLU A 3 -64.23 14.11 1.38
CA GLU A 3 -65.23 13.17 0.83
C GLU A 3 -66.69 13.59 1.06
N ARG A 4 -66.97 14.67 1.80
CA ARG A 4 -68.35 15.12 2.03
C ARG A 4 -68.82 16.27 1.12
N THR A 5 -67.93 16.82 0.29
CA THR A 5 -68.18 18.07 -0.43
C THR A 5 -68.74 17.89 -1.85
N VAL A 6 -69.09 16.67 -2.29
CA VAL A 6 -69.53 16.42 -3.68
C VAL A 6 -71.06 16.32 -3.82
N ALA A 7 -71.85 16.50 -2.76
CA ALA A 7 -73.30 16.29 -2.84
C ALA A 7 -74.17 17.33 -2.10
N ALA A 8 -74.16 18.60 -2.53
CA ALA A 8 -75.31 19.51 -2.44
C ALA A 8 -75.05 20.81 -3.23
N GLY A 9 -76.02 21.28 -4.01
CA GLY A 9 -75.90 22.44 -4.89
C GLY A 9 -76.54 23.76 -4.39
N ARG A 10 -76.35 24.81 -5.21
CA ARG A 10 -77.00 26.16 -5.26
C ARG A 10 -76.38 27.33 -4.45
N ASN A 11 -75.53 28.10 -5.14
CA ASN A 11 -75.37 29.57 -5.25
C ASN A 11 -75.55 30.53 -4.05
N GLY A 12 -75.31 30.11 -2.81
CA GLY A 12 -75.08 31.02 -1.67
C GLY A 12 -74.00 30.50 -0.72
N GLY A 13 -74.07 29.22 -0.35
CA GLY A 13 -73.11 28.58 0.57
C GLY A 13 -71.73 28.26 -0.02
N ARG A 14 -71.54 28.39 -1.35
CA ARG A 14 -70.29 27.98 -2.01
C ARG A 14 -69.10 28.89 -1.71
N SER A 15 -69.33 30.18 -1.41
CA SER A 15 -68.24 31.10 -1.03
C SER A 15 -67.76 30.79 0.38
N GLU A 16 -68.69 30.64 1.33
CA GLU A 16 -68.38 30.37 2.73
C GLU A 16 -67.69 29.01 2.94
N GLU A 17 -68.10 27.97 2.19
CA GLU A 17 -67.40 26.68 2.21
C GLU A 17 -65.96 26.77 1.64
N ILE A 18 -65.74 27.60 0.61
CA ILE A 18 -64.40 27.82 0.05
C ILE A 18 -63.53 28.60 1.04
N ASP A 19 -64.08 29.63 1.70
CA ASP A 19 -63.36 30.43 2.68
C ASP A 19 -62.93 29.58 3.89
N LYS A 20 -63.83 28.73 4.40
CA LYS A 20 -63.50 27.73 5.44
C LYS A 20 -62.41 26.77 5.00
N LEU A 21 -62.46 26.28 3.76
CA LEU A 21 -61.45 25.36 3.23
C LEU A 21 -60.07 26.04 3.14
N LEU A 22 -60.01 27.30 2.71
CA LEU A 22 -58.76 28.06 2.62
C LEU A 22 -58.15 28.33 4.00
N VAL A 23 -58.97 28.71 4.98
CA VAL A 23 -58.52 28.89 6.37
C VAL A 23 -58.02 27.56 6.95
N HIS A 24 -58.75 26.46 6.73
CA HIS A 24 -58.30 25.13 7.15
C HIS A 24 -56.94 24.75 6.53
N ALA A 25 -56.76 24.94 5.22
CA ALA A 25 -55.50 24.64 4.54
C ALA A 25 -54.35 25.48 5.11
N PHE A 26 -54.58 26.78 5.36
CA PHE A 26 -53.58 27.65 5.98
C PHE A 26 -53.18 27.20 7.40
N LEU A 27 -54.15 26.83 8.23
CA LEU A 27 -53.88 26.33 9.58
C LEU A 27 -53.15 24.97 9.56
N GLU A 28 -53.46 24.10 8.60
CA GLU A 28 -52.77 22.82 8.40
C GLU A 28 -51.31 23.03 7.95
N ASP A 29 -51.05 23.96 7.03
CA ASP A 29 -49.68 24.31 6.64
C ASP A 29 -48.86 24.82 7.84
N LEU A 30 -49.48 25.63 8.71
CA LEU A 30 -48.86 26.07 9.96
C LEU A 30 -48.59 24.89 10.91
N ARG A 31 -49.55 23.97 11.06
CA ARG A 31 -49.41 22.76 11.89
C ARG A 31 -48.25 21.91 11.42
N GLN A 32 -48.14 21.64 10.12
CA GLN A 32 -47.02 20.89 9.53
C GLN A 32 -45.69 21.62 9.70
N ALA A 33 -45.67 22.94 9.53
CA ALA A 33 -44.46 23.74 9.64
C ALA A 33 -43.89 23.79 11.08
N TYR A 34 -44.77 23.74 12.09
CA TYR A 34 -44.42 23.77 13.51
C TYR A 34 -44.38 22.39 14.17
N ALA A 35 -44.72 21.32 13.44
CA ALA A 35 -44.60 19.95 13.92
C ALA A 35 -43.14 19.64 14.32
N ARG A 36 -42.97 18.98 15.47
CA ARG A 36 -41.66 18.63 16.05
C ARG A 36 -41.43 17.12 16.09
N PRO A 37 -41.51 16.39 14.97
CA PRO A 37 -41.11 14.98 14.97
C PRO A 37 -39.62 14.86 15.36
N PHE A 38 -39.25 13.74 15.96
CA PHE A 38 -37.94 13.57 16.60
C PHE A 38 -36.74 13.76 15.65
N TRP A 39 -36.94 13.64 14.33
CA TRP A 39 -35.91 13.86 13.31
C TRP A 39 -35.92 15.25 12.64
N SER A 40 -36.95 16.08 12.85
CA SER A 40 -37.05 17.36 12.12
C SER A 40 -36.29 18.49 12.81
N VAL A 41 -35.21 18.92 12.18
CA VAL A 41 -34.47 20.13 12.59
C VAL A 41 -35.24 21.41 12.23
N ARG A 42 -36.10 21.37 11.19
CA ARG A 42 -36.83 22.55 10.69
C ARG A 42 -37.88 23.05 11.69
N GLY A 43 -38.68 22.16 12.28
CA GLY A 43 -39.69 22.53 13.28
C GLY A 43 -39.06 23.01 14.59
N ARG A 44 -37.90 22.47 14.96
CA ARG A 44 -37.14 22.88 16.17
C ARG A 44 -36.46 24.25 16.05
N ARG A 45 -36.32 24.79 14.83
CA ARG A 45 -35.84 26.17 14.60
C ARG A 45 -36.93 27.23 14.80
N ARG A 46 -38.21 26.83 14.81
CA ARG A 46 -39.33 27.74 15.03
C ARG A 46 -39.66 27.76 16.53
N THR A 47 -39.09 28.75 17.21
CA THR A 47 -39.15 28.89 18.68
C THR A 47 -40.23 29.82 19.17
N ALA A 48 -40.84 30.62 18.29
CA ALA A 48 -41.99 31.45 18.58
C ALA A 48 -43.14 31.13 17.62
N TYR A 49 -44.36 31.24 18.14
CA TYR A 49 -45.59 31.05 17.38
C TYR A 49 -45.98 32.34 16.62
N PRO A 50 -46.56 32.24 15.42
CA PRO A 50 -46.99 33.40 14.66
C PRO A 50 -48.13 34.12 15.36
N VAL A 51 -48.06 35.45 15.40
CA VAL A 51 -49.12 36.33 15.92
C VAL A 51 -49.64 37.19 14.77
N ALA A 52 -50.94 37.14 14.53
CA ALA A 52 -51.64 38.02 13.59
C ALA A 52 -52.42 39.07 14.37
N LEU A 53 -52.02 40.34 14.25
CA LEU A 53 -52.74 41.47 14.81
C LEU A 53 -53.67 42.03 13.72
N ILE A 54 -54.97 42.03 14.00
CA ILE A 54 -56.01 42.53 13.10
C ILE A 54 -56.66 43.72 13.81
N ASP A 55 -56.58 44.89 13.18
CA ASP A 55 -57.25 46.09 13.66
C ASP A 55 -58.66 46.13 13.08
N GLY A 56 -59.65 46.28 13.96
CA GLY A 56 -61.07 46.26 13.60
C GLY A 56 -61.50 47.54 12.90
N ALA A 57 -62.51 47.44 12.04
CA ALA A 57 -63.03 48.59 11.32
C ALA A 57 -63.72 49.60 12.26
N ALA A 58 -63.65 50.89 11.93
CA ALA A 58 -64.36 51.94 12.66
C ALA A 58 -65.89 51.81 12.48
N PRO A 59 -66.72 52.19 13.47
CA PRO A 59 -68.17 52.02 13.37
C PRO A 59 -68.75 52.85 12.22
N GLY A 60 -69.25 52.18 11.16
CA GLY A 60 -69.93 52.82 10.02
C GLY A 60 -69.41 52.43 8.64
N ASP A 61 -68.24 51.79 8.56
CA ASP A 61 -67.76 51.15 7.33
C ASP A 61 -68.38 49.74 7.22
N GLY A 62 -68.44 49.16 6.01
CA GLY A 62 -69.13 47.89 5.73
C GLY A 62 -68.62 46.65 6.48
N GLU A 63 -69.03 45.46 6.02
CA GLU A 63 -68.68 44.15 6.63
C GLU A 63 -67.18 44.06 7.00
N ASP A 64 -66.87 43.93 8.30
CA ASP A 64 -65.48 43.88 8.80
C ASP A 64 -64.85 42.54 8.40
N ALA A 65 -64.01 42.58 7.36
CA ALA A 65 -63.31 41.40 6.86
C ALA A 65 -62.39 40.75 7.92
N GLY A 66 -61.89 41.52 8.89
CA GLY A 66 -61.09 41.04 10.00
C GLY A 66 -61.91 40.26 11.01
N GLU A 67 -63.10 40.75 11.32
CA GLU A 67 -64.09 40.04 12.13
C GLU A 67 -64.55 38.75 11.43
N ARG A 68 -64.80 38.81 10.11
CA ARG A 68 -65.14 37.63 9.31
C ARG A 68 -64.04 36.57 9.30
N LEU A 69 -62.77 36.97 9.20
CA LEU A 69 -61.64 36.05 9.29
C LEU A 69 -61.52 35.42 10.68
N LEU A 70 -61.75 36.22 11.73
CA LEU A 70 -61.75 35.75 13.11
C LEU A 70 -62.84 34.70 13.37
N GLU A 71 -64.03 34.86 12.77
CA GLU A 71 -65.11 33.87 12.81
C GLU A 71 -64.73 32.58 12.07
N LEU A 72 -64.20 32.68 10.86
CA LEU A 72 -63.79 31.54 10.05
C LEU A 72 -62.69 30.71 10.74
N VAL A 73 -61.71 31.36 11.37
CA VAL A 73 -60.66 30.68 12.14
C VAL A 73 -61.25 29.93 13.33
N ASN A 74 -62.16 30.56 14.07
CA ASN A 74 -62.82 29.91 15.20
C ASN A 74 -63.70 28.73 14.73
N ASP A 75 -64.46 28.88 13.65
CA ASP A 75 -65.26 27.80 13.05
C ASP A 75 -64.41 26.59 12.70
N VAL A 76 -63.32 26.81 11.97
CA VAL A 76 -62.41 25.73 11.59
C VAL A 76 -61.81 25.06 12.83
N ARG A 77 -61.45 25.81 13.88
CA ARG A 77 -60.94 25.23 15.14
C ARG A 77 -61.99 24.44 15.92
N VAL A 78 -63.23 24.91 15.97
CA VAL A 78 -64.36 24.19 16.59
C VAL A 78 -64.66 22.91 15.82
N GLU A 79 -64.70 22.97 14.48
CA GLU A 79 -65.02 21.83 13.61
C GLU A 79 -63.91 20.77 13.59
N THR A 80 -62.64 21.18 13.58
CA THR A 80 -61.50 20.25 13.52
C THR A 80 -61.08 19.74 14.90
N GLY A 81 -61.20 20.57 15.94
CA GLY A 81 -60.65 20.30 17.27
C GLY A 81 -59.12 20.18 17.30
N GLU A 82 -58.43 20.54 16.22
CA GLU A 82 -57.00 20.35 16.08
C GLU A 82 -56.23 21.61 16.48
N TRP A 83 -55.18 21.44 17.28
CA TRP A 83 -54.32 22.54 17.67
C TRP A 83 -53.52 23.10 16.48
N ASP A 84 -53.41 24.43 16.40
CA ASP A 84 -52.56 25.14 15.45
C ASP A 84 -51.76 26.26 16.17
N PRO A 85 -50.59 26.67 15.63
CA PRO A 85 -49.71 27.60 16.31
C PRO A 85 -50.09 29.08 16.16
N LEU A 86 -51.23 29.45 15.56
CA LEU A 86 -51.54 30.85 15.27
C LEU A 86 -52.23 31.55 16.45
N LEU A 87 -51.69 32.66 16.92
CA LEU A 87 -52.40 33.58 17.81
C LEU A 87 -53.00 34.72 16.98
N VAL A 88 -54.33 34.88 16.99
CA VAL A 88 -55.00 36.01 16.36
C VAL A 88 -55.43 36.99 17.45
N VAL A 89 -54.97 38.24 17.35
CA VAL A 89 -55.37 39.34 18.22
C VAL A 89 -56.20 40.29 17.38
N TYR A 90 -57.50 40.37 17.68
CA TYR A 90 -58.40 41.31 17.03
C TYR A 90 -58.67 42.48 17.99
N ALA A 91 -58.37 43.70 17.56
CA ALA A 91 -58.58 44.91 18.35
C ALA A 91 -59.75 45.69 17.78
N GLY A 92 -60.88 45.72 18.48
CA GLY A 92 -62.09 46.42 18.03
C GLY A 92 -62.68 47.28 19.14
N ALA A 93 -63.41 48.34 18.75
CA ALA A 93 -64.11 49.21 19.70
C ALA A 93 -65.33 48.53 20.37
N ARG A 94 -65.76 47.36 19.87
CA ARG A 94 -66.84 46.54 20.41
C ARG A 94 -66.44 45.06 20.35
N PRO A 95 -67.00 44.20 21.22
CA PRO A 95 -66.89 42.76 21.07
C PRO A 95 -67.39 42.31 19.70
N SER A 96 -66.80 41.25 19.14
CA SER A 96 -67.28 40.70 17.87
C SER A 96 -68.75 40.24 18.00
N ALA A 97 -69.50 40.35 16.91
CA ALA A 97 -70.91 39.97 16.78
C ALA A 97 -71.15 38.57 17.35
N ARG A 98 -70.30 37.61 17.02
CA ARG A 98 -70.38 36.23 17.55
C ARG A 98 -70.21 36.13 19.08
N ILE A 99 -69.40 36.98 19.71
CA ILE A 99 -69.29 37.03 21.18
C ILE A 99 -70.50 37.75 21.79
N ALA A 100 -70.99 38.81 21.15
CA ALA A 100 -72.18 39.55 21.58
C ALA A 100 -73.47 38.70 21.49
N GLU A 101 -73.56 37.82 20.47
CA GLU A 101 -74.70 36.94 20.21
C GLU A 101 -74.73 35.66 21.06
N ALA A 102 -73.59 35.27 21.66
CA ALA A 102 -73.47 34.05 22.46
C ALA A 102 -74.23 34.07 23.80
N GLY A 103 -74.71 35.24 24.25
CA GLY A 103 -75.55 35.36 25.44
C GLY A 103 -74.88 34.84 26.73
N PRO A 104 -75.57 34.07 27.60
CA PRO A 104 -75.00 33.57 28.86
C PRO A 104 -73.87 32.53 28.66
N GLU A 105 -73.64 32.06 27.43
CA GLU A 105 -72.52 31.18 27.06
C GLU A 105 -71.30 31.97 26.52
N ALA A 106 -71.37 33.31 26.52
CA ALA A 106 -70.26 34.14 26.10
C ALA A 106 -69.05 34.00 27.06
N PRO A 107 -67.81 33.96 26.54
CA PRO A 107 -66.63 33.92 27.38
C PRO A 107 -66.53 35.18 28.25
N LEU A 108 -66.09 35.00 29.50
CA LEU A 108 -65.92 36.09 30.46
C LEU A 108 -64.91 37.11 29.94
N VAL A 109 -65.31 38.39 29.88
CA VAL A 109 -64.41 39.50 29.55
C VAL A 109 -63.49 39.75 30.75
N LEU A 110 -62.19 39.73 30.52
CA LEU A 110 -61.18 39.91 31.55
C LEU A 110 -60.47 41.26 31.39
N PRO A 111 -60.17 41.98 32.49
CA PRO A 111 -59.24 43.11 32.46
C PRO A 111 -57.86 42.66 31.96
N LEU A 112 -57.15 43.52 31.22
CA LEU A 112 -55.79 43.22 30.73
C LEU A 112 -54.83 42.79 31.86
N GLU A 113 -54.96 43.42 33.02
CA GLU A 113 -54.13 43.19 34.23
C GLU A 113 -54.32 41.76 34.79
N ASP A 114 -55.49 41.15 34.56
CA ASP A 114 -55.81 39.81 35.04
C ASP A 114 -55.33 38.70 34.09
N LEU A 115 -54.82 39.02 32.88
CA LEU A 115 -54.23 38.01 32.00
C LEU A 115 -52.93 37.41 32.55
N ASP A 116 -52.11 38.22 33.24
CA ASP A 116 -50.79 37.80 33.73
C ASP A 116 -50.84 36.98 35.03
N THR A 117 -51.93 37.04 35.80
CA THR A 117 -52.09 36.23 37.03
C THR A 117 -52.34 34.74 36.75
N THR A 118 -52.61 34.40 35.49
CA THR A 118 -52.68 33.01 34.99
C THR A 118 -51.42 32.64 34.19
N GLY A 119 -50.24 32.92 34.74
CA GLY A 119 -49.00 32.35 34.21
C GLY A 119 -49.10 30.80 34.13
N PRO A 120 -48.50 30.16 33.11
CA PRO A 120 -48.65 28.72 32.82
C PRO A 120 -48.00 27.77 33.85
N GLY A 121 -47.81 28.20 35.09
CA GLY A 121 -47.02 27.52 36.12
C GLY A 121 -47.78 27.04 37.35
N ARG A 122 -49.10 27.25 37.52
CA ARG A 122 -49.76 26.82 38.77
C ARG A 122 -51.21 26.33 38.73
N ALA A 123 -51.75 26.07 37.55
CA ALA A 123 -52.98 25.27 37.39
C ALA A 123 -52.76 23.97 36.59
N ALA A 124 -51.50 23.53 36.39
CA ALA A 124 -51.19 22.19 35.91
C ALA A 124 -51.14 21.22 37.09
N GLY A 125 -52.23 21.11 37.83
CA GLY A 125 -52.49 19.93 38.62
C GLY A 125 -52.91 18.84 37.66
N LYS A 126 -51.97 17.97 37.25
CA LYS A 126 -52.14 16.57 36.77
C LYS A 126 -53.35 16.17 35.89
N ASP A 127 -54.03 17.11 35.27
CA ASP A 127 -55.10 16.88 34.32
C ASP A 127 -54.61 17.48 32.99
N GLU A 128 -53.97 16.65 32.17
CA GLU A 128 -53.92 16.90 30.73
C GLU A 128 -55.35 17.25 30.28
N PRO A 129 -55.58 18.33 29.51
CA PRO A 129 -56.88 18.53 28.91
C PRO A 129 -57.14 17.30 28.04
N ASP A 130 -58.08 16.46 28.48
CA ASP A 130 -58.58 15.32 27.75
C ASP A 130 -59.22 15.91 26.48
N TRP A 131 -58.46 16.01 25.37
CA TRP A 131 -58.92 16.47 24.06
C TRP A 131 -59.85 15.44 23.42
N ARG A 132 -60.89 15.05 24.17
CA ARG A 132 -62.01 14.25 23.69
C ARG A 132 -63.04 15.18 23.06
N PRO A 133 -63.74 14.72 22.02
CA PRO A 133 -64.73 15.52 21.31
C PRO A 133 -65.96 15.73 22.20
N SER A 134 -65.90 16.76 23.03
CA SER A 134 -67.11 17.44 23.51
C SER A 134 -67.49 18.46 22.43
N PRO A 135 -68.78 18.72 22.16
CA PRO A 135 -69.16 19.81 21.27
C PRO A 135 -68.61 21.11 21.88
N HIS A 136 -67.55 21.63 21.27
CA HIS A 136 -66.98 22.90 21.68
C HIS A 136 -68.03 23.98 21.45
N PRO A 137 -68.33 24.84 22.44
CA PRO A 137 -69.24 25.95 22.22
C PRO A 137 -68.74 26.82 21.05
N PRO A 138 -69.64 27.49 20.31
CA PRO A 138 -69.27 28.26 19.12
C PRO A 138 -68.29 29.42 19.37
N THR A 139 -67.98 29.74 20.63
CA THR A 139 -67.01 30.76 21.07
C THR A 139 -65.80 30.16 21.81
N ALA A 140 -65.62 28.84 21.80
CA ALA A 140 -64.63 28.12 22.62
C ALA A 140 -63.18 28.62 22.49
N TRP A 141 -62.83 29.23 21.36
CA TRP A 141 -61.47 29.70 21.07
C TRP A 141 -61.31 31.23 21.21
N TYR A 142 -62.33 31.93 21.72
CA TYR A 142 -62.23 33.35 22.03
C TYR A 142 -61.85 33.61 23.48
N ARG A 143 -60.97 34.61 23.67
CA ARG A 143 -60.68 35.17 24.98
C ARG A 143 -60.79 36.70 24.89
N PRO A 144 -61.97 37.27 25.19
CA PRO A 144 -62.17 38.71 25.12
C PRO A 144 -61.45 39.40 26.29
N VAL A 145 -60.78 40.50 25.98
CA VAL A 145 -59.99 41.28 26.92
C VAL A 145 -60.41 42.73 26.82
N GLU A 146 -60.70 43.33 27.97
CA GLU A 146 -60.99 44.76 28.04
C GLU A 146 -59.69 45.54 28.28
N LEU A 147 -59.42 46.49 27.38
CA LEU A 147 -58.33 47.44 27.52
C LEU A 147 -58.88 48.66 28.27
N SER A 148 -58.38 48.93 29.47
CA SER A 148 -58.72 50.14 30.20
C SER A 148 -58.25 51.39 29.43
N GLU A 149 -59.11 52.41 29.31
CA GLU A 149 -58.71 53.68 28.70
C GLU A 149 -57.54 54.29 29.49
N PRO A 150 -56.51 54.84 28.82
CA PRO A 150 -55.35 55.42 29.50
C PRO A 150 -55.75 56.77 30.12
N GLY A 151 -56.38 56.72 31.30
CA GLY A 151 -56.81 57.94 31.97
C GLY A 151 -57.76 57.78 33.15
N ASP A 152 -57.53 56.85 34.09
CA ASP A 152 -58.12 57.02 35.44
C ASP A 152 -57.42 56.27 36.58
N THR A 153 -56.08 56.23 36.59
CA THR A 153 -55.32 55.92 37.82
C THR A 153 -54.26 57.00 38.04
N GLY A 154 -54.56 57.93 38.95
CA GLY A 154 -53.61 58.90 39.51
C GLY A 154 -52.57 58.26 40.42
N GLY A 155 -51.88 57.23 39.93
CA GLY A 155 -50.80 56.53 40.61
C GLY A 155 -49.56 56.54 39.74
N THR A 156 -48.48 57.12 40.24
CA THR A 156 -47.12 56.98 39.70
C THR A 156 -46.70 55.51 39.75
N GLY A 157 -47.10 54.72 38.76
CA GLY A 157 -46.56 53.41 38.46
C GLY A 157 -45.84 53.51 37.13
N GLU A 158 -44.58 53.11 37.10
CA GLU A 158 -43.77 53.01 35.89
C GLU A 158 -44.62 52.46 34.75
N ALA A 159 -44.77 53.21 33.64
CA ALA A 159 -45.14 52.62 32.37
C ALA A 159 -44.07 51.56 32.09
N GLY A 160 -44.38 50.33 32.49
CA GLY A 160 -43.46 49.21 32.50
C GLY A 160 -42.84 49.14 31.12
N ARG A 161 -41.51 49.29 31.06
CA ARG A 161 -40.74 49.12 29.83
C ARG A 161 -41.27 47.86 29.14
N TYR A 162 -41.95 48.04 27.99
CA TYR A 162 -42.41 46.94 27.16
C TYR A 162 -41.24 45.97 27.01
N ARG A 163 -41.33 44.80 27.63
CA ARG A 163 -40.31 43.77 27.43
C ARG A 163 -40.53 43.27 26.01
N PRO A 164 -39.57 43.43 25.09
CA PRO A 164 -39.71 42.84 23.77
C PRO A 164 -39.91 41.34 23.94
N VAL A 165 -40.93 40.79 23.26
CA VAL A 165 -41.14 39.34 23.20
C VAL A 165 -40.01 38.77 22.34
N GLU A 166 -38.93 38.36 23.00
CA GLU A 166 -37.82 37.68 22.33
C GLU A 166 -38.15 36.19 22.19
N ALA A 167 -38.18 35.72 20.95
CA ALA A 167 -38.28 34.30 20.68
C ALA A 167 -37.08 33.57 21.34
N PRO A 168 -37.30 32.44 22.05
CA PRO A 168 -36.20 31.65 22.58
C PRO A 168 -35.19 31.31 21.48
N PRO A 169 -33.87 31.34 21.73
CA PRO A 169 -32.92 30.90 20.72
C PRO A 169 -33.18 29.42 20.36
N PRO A 170 -33.03 29.02 19.09
CA PRO A 170 -33.16 27.63 18.71
C PRO A 170 -32.12 26.78 19.45
N PRO A 171 -32.39 25.49 19.70
CA PRO A 171 -31.44 24.62 20.37
C PRO A 171 -30.13 24.55 19.57
N TRP A 172 -29.01 24.48 20.28
CA TRP A 172 -27.67 24.62 19.69
C TRP A 172 -27.38 23.63 18.55
N TYR A 173 -27.91 22.40 18.62
CA TYR A 173 -27.77 21.39 17.58
C TYR A 173 -28.59 21.67 16.30
N ALA A 174 -29.53 22.61 16.34
CA ALA A 174 -30.28 23.04 15.18
C ALA A 174 -29.55 24.12 14.36
N HIS A 175 -28.45 24.69 14.85
CA HIS A 175 -27.64 25.64 14.08
C HIS A 175 -26.95 24.96 12.89
N ARG A 176 -26.84 25.68 11.77
CA ARG A 176 -26.11 25.19 10.58
C ARG A 176 -24.64 24.89 10.90
N ALA A 177 -24.04 25.66 11.82
CA ALA A 177 -22.67 25.44 12.28
C ALA A 177 -22.51 24.08 12.98
N PHE A 178 -23.47 23.64 13.79
CA PHE A 178 -23.39 22.34 14.46
C PHE A 178 -23.37 21.19 13.45
N ALA A 179 -24.26 21.22 12.44
CA ALA A 179 -24.24 20.21 11.37
C ALA A 179 -22.90 20.16 10.62
N VAL A 180 -22.33 21.33 10.30
CA VAL A 180 -21.01 21.41 9.64
C VAL A 180 -19.90 20.87 10.55
N VAL A 181 -19.88 21.27 11.82
CA VAL A 181 -18.88 20.81 12.80
C VAL A 181 -19.00 19.31 13.05
N SER A 182 -20.21 18.76 13.18
CA SER A 182 -20.44 17.32 13.33
C SER A 182 -20.00 16.54 12.09
N CYS A 183 -20.31 17.03 10.88
CA CYS A 183 -19.82 16.42 9.64
C CYS A 183 -18.29 16.43 9.57
N LEU A 184 -17.63 17.55 9.90
CA LEU A 184 -16.17 17.66 9.93
C LEU A 184 -15.55 16.75 11.01
N ALA A 185 -16.16 16.70 12.20
CA ALA A 185 -15.72 15.86 13.31
C ALA A 185 -15.82 14.36 13.00
N LEU A 186 -16.71 13.94 12.10
CA LEU A 186 -16.79 12.56 11.60
C LEU A 186 -15.86 12.32 10.41
N LEU A 187 -15.73 13.29 9.50
CA LEU A 187 -14.90 13.17 8.30
C LEU A 187 -13.41 13.11 8.60
N VAL A 188 -12.89 13.92 9.51
CA VAL A 188 -11.45 13.96 9.84
C VAL A 188 -10.93 12.60 10.37
N PRO A 189 -11.54 11.97 11.40
CA PRO A 189 -11.09 10.66 11.85
C PRO A 189 -11.36 9.57 10.82
N LEU A 190 -12.42 9.68 10.01
CA LEU A 190 -12.68 8.74 8.92
C LEU A 190 -11.58 8.82 7.86
N LEU A 191 -11.18 10.03 7.43
CA LEU A 191 -10.10 10.23 6.47
C LEU A 191 -8.75 9.78 7.04
N GLY A 192 -8.48 10.04 8.33
CA GLY A 192 -7.28 9.55 9.01
C GLY A 192 -7.25 8.01 9.12
N TRP A 193 -8.39 7.40 9.46
CA TRP A 193 -8.53 5.94 9.53
C TRP A 193 -8.41 5.29 8.15
N VAL A 194 -9.02 5.90 7.12
CA VAL A 194 -8.92 5.44 5.72
C VAL A 194 -7.48 5.56 5.22
N GLY A 195 -6.79 6.67 5.47
CA GLY A 195 -5.38 6.82 5.08
C GLY A 195 -4.45 5.86 5.81
N TYR A 196 -4.69 5.63 7.11
CA TYR A 196 -3.95 4.63 7.88
C TYR A 196 -4.19 3.20 7.39
N ARG A 197 -5.43 2.88 7.00
CA ARG A 197 -5.82 1.54 6.54
C ARG A 197 -5.50 1.27 5.07
N LEU A 198 -5.63 2.25 4.18
CA LEU A 198 -5.50 2.08 2.73
C LEU A 198 -4.17 2.58 2.17
N GLY A 199 -3.33 3.22 2.99
CA GLY A 199 -2.08 3.86 2.55
C GLY A 199 -2.26 5.31 2.10
N GLY A 200 -1.12 5.99 1.87
CA GLY A 200 -1.07 7.31 1.23
C GLY A 200 -1.43 7.26 -0.26
N PRO A 201 -1.43 8.40 -0.98
CA PRO A 201 -1.82 8.47 -2.40
C PRO A 201 -1.04 7.50 -3.30
N ASP A 202 0.27 7.40 -3.10
CA ASP A 202 1.18 6.52 -3.85
C ASP A 202 1.30 5.10 -3.23
N CYS A 203 0.49 4.83 -2.20
CA CYS A 203 0.37 3.56 -1.50
C CYS A 203 -1.06 3.02 -1.45
N LEU A 204 -1.95 3.60 -2.25
CA LEU A 204 -3.36 3.26 -2.18
C LEU A 204 -3.58 1.86 -2.74
N TYR A 205 -4.15 0.97 -1.93
CA TYR A 205 -4.51 -0.36 -2.37
C TYR A 205 -6.01 -0.62 -2.25
N ARG A 206 -6.51 -1.60 -3.01
CA ARG A 206 -7.91 -2.02 -2.94
C ARG A 206 -8.14 -2.81 -1.64
N PRO A 207 -9.01 -2.36 -0.72
CA PRO A 207 -9.28 -3.12 0.48
C PRO A 207 -9.96 -4.45 0.14
N PHE A 208 -9.67 -5.48 0.94
CA PHE A 208 -10.24 -6.83 0.82
C PHE A 208 -9.86 -7.64 -0.44
N SER A 209 -8.92 -7.16 -1.27
CA SER A 209 -8.36 -7.93 -2.38
C SER A 209 -6.95 -8.42 -2.04
N GLY A 210 -6.83 -9.72 -1.78
CA GLY A 210 -5.56 -10.37 -1.43
C GLY A 210 -5.01 -9.99 -0.04
N GLN A 211 -3.81 -10.49 0.25
CA GLN A 211 -3.04 -10.13 1.43
C GLN A 211 -2.09 -8.98 1.08
N VAL A 212 -2.57 -7.76 1.29
CA VAL A 212 -1.81 -6.52 1.10
C VAL A 212 -1.71 -5.78 2.43
N SER A 213 -0.48 -5.46 2.82
CA SER A 213 -0.19 -4.62 3.97
C SER A 213 0.91 -3.65 3.57
N VAL A 214 0.53 -2.41 3.26
CA VAL A 214 1.45 -1.36 2.80
C VAL A 214 1.26 -0.08 3.61
N ARG A 215 2.34 0.68 3.76
CA ARG A 215 2.38 1.98 4.45
C ARG A 215 3.28 2.94 3.70
N SER A 216 2.91 4.22 3.72
CA SER A 216 3.80 5.28 3.25
C SER A 216 4.78 5.66 4.36
N MET A 217 6.08 5.66 4.05
CA MET A 217 7.16 6.08 4.95
C MET A 217 8.18 6.87 4.15
N ALA A 218 8.49 8.11 4.56
CA ALA A 218 9.47 8.97 3.89
C ALA A 218 9.30 9.05 2.35
N ASP A 219 8.05 9.24 1.88
CA ASP A 219 7.66 9.26 0.46
C ASP A 219 7.89 7.94 -0.30
N GLU A 220 8.13 6.85 0.43
CA GLU A 220 8.23 5.49 -0.11
C GLU A 220 7.03 4.64 0.28
N CYS A 221 6.73 3.65 -0.57
CA CYS A 221 5.68 2.68 -0.29
C CYS A 221 6.22 1.34 0.15
N VAL A 222 6.22 1.09 1.46
CA VAL A 222 6.83 -0.08 2.09
C VAL A 222 5.79 -1.06 2.59
N GLY A 223 6.13 -2.34 2.67
CA GLY A 223 5.22 -3.40 3.11
C GLY A 223 5.25 -4.61 2.18
N TYR A 224 4.14 -5.33 2.06
CA TYR A 224 4.03 -6.50 1.18
C TYR A 224 2.70 -6.59 0.43
N SER A 225 2.72 -7.32 -0.68
CA SER A 225 1.56 -7.67 -1.50
C SER A 225 1.73 -9.08 -2.07
N ASP A 226 0.65 -9.84 -2.12
CA ASP A 226 0.61 -11.18 -2.73
C ASP A 226 -0.28 -11.25 -3.99
N SER A 227 -0.83 -10.12 -4.43
CA SER A 227 -1.83 -10.07 -5.49
C SER A 227 -1.78 -8.76 -6.30
N ASP A 228 -2.44 -8.78 -7.45
CA ASP A 228 -2.51 -7.61 -8.37
C ASP A 228 -3.31 -6.43 -7.81
N ALA A 229 -3.80 -6.55 -6.57
CA ALA A 229 -4.38 -5.45 -5.80
C ALA A 229 -3.38 -4.32 -5.52
N PHE A 230 -2.09 -4.66 -5.42
CA PHE A 230 -1.02 -3.69 -5.27
C PHE A 230 0.28 -4.23 -5.87
N ARG A 231 0.93 -3.42 -6.71
CA ARG A 231 2.24 -3.70 -7.33
C ARG A 231 3.16 -2.54 -7.01
N PHE A 232 4.33 -2.83 -6.46
CA PHE A 232 5.28 -1.81 -6.06
C PHE A 232 5.89 -1.10 -7.27
N ASN A 233 5.95 0.23 -7.19
CA ASN A 233 6.60 1.12 -8.14
C ASN A 233 5.93 1.18 -9.52
N ASP A 234 5.00 2.12 -9.64
CA ASP A 234 4.28 2.46 -10.88
C ASP A 234 4.90 3.66 -11.62
N GLN A 235 6.13 4.05 -11.26
CA GLN A 235 6.85 5.14 -11.91
C GLN A 235 7.22 4.76 -13.35
N ALA A 236 7.27 5.77 -14.23
CA ALA A 236 7.65 5.57 -15.63
C ALA A 236 9.07 4.99 -15.75
N GLY A 237 9.23 3.99 -16.63
CA GLY A 237 10.48 3.25 -16.82
C GLY A 237 10.57 1.95 -16.01
N GLN A 238 9.61 1.67 -15.12
CA GLN A 238 9.58 0.45 -14.29
C GLN A 238 8.56 -0.59 -14.78
N GLU A 239 8.13 -0.51 -16.05
CA GLU A 239 7.07 -1.36 -16.60
C GLU A 239 7.43 -2.85 -16.53
N LYS A 240 8.70 -3.21 -16.75
CA LYS A 240 9.15 -4.60 -16.64
C LYS A 240 9.11 -5.13 -15.20
N LEU A 241 9.40 -4.29 -14.21
CA LEU A 241 9.25 -4.66 -12.80
C LEU A 241 7.77 -4.90 -12.45
N GLN A 242 6.87 -4.05 -12.97
CA GLN A 242 5.43 -4.22 -12.82
C GLN A 242 4.91 -5.48 -13.51
N GLN A 243 5.47 -5.84 -14.67
CA GLN A 243 5.12 -7.04 -15.42
C GLN A 243 5.49 -8.32 -14.67
N VAL A 244 6.70 -8.42 -14.11
CA VAL A 244 7.08 -9.62 -13.34
C VAL A 244 6.24 -9.77 -12.06
N GLN A 245 5.93 -8.69 -11.35
CA GLN A 245 5.01 -8.75 -10.19
C GLN A 245 3.63 -9.25 -10.62
N LYS A 246 3.08 -8.71 -11.71
CA LYS A 246 1.81 -9.18 -12.29
C LYS A 246 1.87 -10.66 -12.65
N LYS A 247 2.98 -11.14 -13.20
CA LYS A 247 3.19 -12.54 -13.56
C LYS A 247 3.19 -13.44 -12.31
N ILE A 248 3.95 -13.08 -11.28
CA ILE A 248 3.96 -13.78 -9.99
C ILE A 248 2.55 -13.86 -9.41
N PHE A 249 1.80 -12.75 -9.41
CA PHE A 249 0.45 -12.72 -8.86
C PHE A 249 -0.57 -13.52 -9.69
N ALA A 250 -0.37 -13.64 -11.00
CA ALA A 250 -1.13 -14.58 -11.83
C ALA A 250 -0.80 -16.02 -11.47
N GLN A 251 0.48 -16.35 -11.34
CA GLN A 251 0.93 -17.68 -10.94
C GLN A 251 0.50 -18.06 -9.52
N ASN A 252 0.43 -17.12 -8.56
CA ASN A 252 -0.14 -17.38 -7.23
C ASN A 252 -1.57 -17.93 -7.32
N ARG A 253 -2.39 -17.39 -8.24
CA ARG A 253 -3.75 -17.90 -8.49
C ARG A 253 -3.72 -19.28 -9.13
N GLU A 254 -2.91 -19.46 -10.17
CA GLU A 254 -2.74 -20.77 -10.84
C GLU A 254 -2.27 -21.86 -9.87
N VAL A 255 -1.38 -21.50 -8.93
CA VAL A 255 -0.88 -22.39 -7.89
C VAL A 255 -1.99 -22.76 -6.90
N ARG A 256 -2.81 -21.80 -6.47
CA ARG A 256 -3.98 -22.08 -5.64
C ARG A 256 -4.94 -23.03 -6.36
N ASP A 257 -5.24 -22.78 -7.63
CA ASP A 257 -6.12 -23.62 -8.44
C ASP A 257 -5.53 -25.03 -8.63
N ALA A 258 -4.21 -25.14 -8.83
CA ALA A 258 -3.51 -26.41 -8.95
C ALA A 258 -3.56 -27.21 -7.63
N TRP A 259 -3.41 -26.52 -6.50
CA TRP A 259 -3.52 -27.12 -5.18
C TRP A 259 -4.93 -27.66 -4.92
N GLU A 260 -5.97 -26.89 -5.25
CA GLU A 260 -7.36 -27.35 -5.14
C GLU A 260 -7.66 -28.54 -6.04
N ARG A 261 -7.21 -28.50 -7.30
CA ARG A 261 -7.35 -29.62 -8.26
C ARG A 261 -6.61 -30.88 -7.82
N SER A 262 -5.55 -30.75 -7.01
CA SER A 262 -4.84 -31.89 -6.41
C SER A 262 -5.55 -32.49 -5.19
N GLU A 263 -6.82 -32.14 -4.95
CA GLU A 263 -7.56 -32.48 -3.73
C GLU A 263 -6.83 -31.99 -2.46
N ARG A 264 -6.13 -30.85 -2.58
CA ARG A 264 -5.28 -30.28 -1.52
C ARG A 264 -4.21 -31.26 -1.06
N ARG A 265 -3.77 -32.18 -1.92
CA ARG A 265 -2.73 -33.14 -1.56
C ARG A 265 -1.34 -32.58 -1.79
N ARG A 266 -1.07 -31.64 -2.68
CA ARG A 266 0.33 -31.16 -2.83
C ARG A 266 0.74 -30.24 -1.67
N PRO A 267 2.02 -30.26 -1.20
CA PRO A 267 2.50 -29.28 -0.25
C PRO A 267 2.32 -27.89 -0.85
N TYR A 268 1.78 -26.95 -0.07
CA TYR A 268 1.56 -25.59 -0.53
C TYR A 268 2.20 -24.65 0.48
N VAL A 269 3.16 -23.83 0.05
CA VAL A 269 4.02 -23.03 0.94
C VAL A 269 4.26 -21.64 0.37
N THR A 270 4.63 -20.70 1.23
CA THR A 270 4.91 -19.31 0.87
C THR A 270 6.38 -18.96 1.03
N LEU A 271 6.96 -18.32 0.01
CA LEU A 271 8.19 -17.54 0.14
C LEU A 271 7.87 -16.06 0.07
N VAL A 272 8.55 -15.27 0.88
CA VAL A 272 8.48 -13.81 0.81
C VAL A 272 9.73 -13.30 0.10
N TYR A 273 9.55 -12.62 -1.02
CA TYR A 273 10.60 -11.80 -1.61
C TYR A 273 10.72 -10.51 -0.78
N LEU A 274 11.89 -10.19 -0.22
CA LEU A 274 12.13 -8.93 0.48
C LEU A 274 13.23 -8.14 -0.23
N GLY A 275 12.89 -7.01 -0.84
CA GLY A 275 13.85 -6.20 -1.58
C GLY A 275 13.59 -4.70 -1.50
N THR A 276 14.28 -3.93 -2.34
CA THR A 276 14.13 -2.48 -2.48
C THR A 276 13.44 -2.16 -3.81
N LEU A 277 12.16 -1.83 -3.77
CA LEU A 277 11.34 -1.63 -4.97
C LEU A 277 10.97 -0.16 -5.21
N THR A 278 11.18 0.73 -4.24
CA THR A 278 10.88 2.18 -4.32
C THR A 278 12.03 3.04 -3.78
N GLY A 279 11.88 4.37 -3.86
CA GLY A 279 12.70 5.34 -3.12
C GLY A 279 13.95 5.86 -3.83
N ARG A 280 14.36 5.24 -4.93
CA ARG A 280 15.41 5.80 -5.80
C ARG A 280 14.82 6.84 -6.76
N GLU A 281 15.51 7.97 -6.92
CA GLU A 281 15.21 8.92 -8.00
C GLU A 281 15.64 8.35 -9.35
N THR A 282 14.76 8.38 -10.34
CA THR A 282 15.01 7.75 -11.63
C THR A 282 14.51 8.63 -12.76
N SER A 283 15.22 8.67 -13.88
CA SER A 283 14.68 9.31 -15.08
C SER A 283 13.52 8.50 -15.65
N ARG A 284 12.54 9.16 -16.31
CA ARG A 284 11.33 8.50 -16.86
C ARG A 284 11.59 7.35 -17.85
N LYS A 285 12.81 7.21 -18.35
CA LYS A 285 13.18 6.16 -19.32
C LYS A 285 14.05 5.08 -18.69
N GLU A 286 14.64 5.33 -17.51
CA GLU A 286 15.61 4.43 -16.89
C GLU A 286 14.92 3.26 -16.19
N GLU A 287 15.31 2.04 -16.57
CA GLU A 287 14.94 0.83 -15.82
C GLU A 287 15.83 0.72 -14.57
N ALA A 288 15.27 1.12 -13.44
CA ALA A 288 16.05 1.43 -12.26
C ALA A 288 16.28 0.26 -11.31
N TYR A 289 15.35 -0.69 -11.36
CA TYR A 289 15.27 -1.85 -10.48
C TYR A 289 15.44 -3.14 -11.29
N ALA A 290 16.29 -3.09 -12.32
CA ALA A 290 16.53 -4.23 -13.21
C ALA A 290 17.05 -5.46 -12.45
N ALA A 291 17.83 -5.24 -11.38
CA ALA A 291 18.32 -6.31 -10.52
C ALA A 291 17.21 -6.98 -9.72
N GLU A 292 16.33 -6.19 -9.11
CA GLU A 292 15.21 -6.67 -8.30
C GLU A 292 14.15 -7.34 -9.18
N ARG A 293 13.92 -6.81 -10.40
CA ARG A 293 13.16 -7.50 -11.44
C ARG A 293 13.75 -8.88 -11.73
N GLN A 294 15.06 -9.00 -11.96
CA GLN A 294 15.70 -10.31 -12.25
C GLN A 294 15.55 -11.30 -11.08
N GLU A 295 15.63 -10.84 -9.83
CA GLU A 295 15.38 -11.73 -8.68
C GLU A 295 13.93 -12.23 -8.66
N LEU A 296 12.96 -11.35 -8.89
CA LEU A 296 11.54 -11.73 -9.02
C LEU A 296 11.31 -12.69 -10.19
N GLU A 297 12.00 -12.51 -11.31
CA GLU A 297 11.95 -13.43 -12.46
C GLU A 297 12.44 -14.83 -12.08
N GLY A 298 13.55 -14.93 -11.33
CA GLY A 298 14.06 -16.19 -10.80
C GLY A 298 13.04 -16.91 -9.91
N LEU A 299 12.34 -16.16 -9.06
CA LEU A 299 11.27 -16.69 -8.21
C LEU A 299 10.04 -17.12 -9.02
N ALA A 300 9.63 -16.34 -10.02
CA ALA A 300 8.54 -16.69 -10.94
C ALA A 300 8.84 -18.00 -11.70
N ILE A 301 10.10 -18.22 -12.10
CA ILE A 301 10.54 -19.48 -12.70
C ILE A 301 10.45 -20.64 -11.70
N ALA A 302 10.85 -20.45 -10.45
CA ALA A 302 10.74 -21.48 -9.42
C ALA A 302 9.28 -21.85 -9.12
N GLN A 303 8.39 -20.87 -9.12
CA GLN A 303 6.95 -21.06 -8.99
C GLN A 303 6.37 -21.83 -10.18
N TYR A 304 6.72 -21.42 -11.40
CA TYR A 304 6.30 -22.10 -12.63
C TYR A 304 6.78 -23.55 -12.70
N HIS A 305 8.02 -23.82 -12.26
CA HIS A 305 8.55 -25.19 -12.22
C HIS A 305 7.61 -26.11 -11.41
N GLY A 306 7.17 -25.70 -10.22
CA GLY A 306 6.22 -26.49 -9.43
C GLY A 306 4.85 -26.68 -10.09
N LEU A 307 4.39 -25.70 -10.89
CA LEU A 307 3.15 -25.79 -11.67
C LEU A 307 3.22 -26.79 -12.83
N GLN A 308 4.40 -26.99 -13.41
CA GLN A 308 4.61 -27.92 -14.53
C GLN A 308 4.63 -29.39 -14.11
N GLU A 309 4.80 -29.67 -12.82
CA GLU A 309 4.78 -31.04 -12.30
C GLU A 309 3.34 -31.60 -12.23
N SER A 310 3.22 -32.92 -12.42
CA SER A 310 1.92 -33.62 -12.41
C SER A 310 1.12 -33.33 -11.14
N GLY A 311 -0.21 -33.27 -11.24
CA GLY A 311 -1.10 -33.19 -10.08
C GLY A 311 -0.95 -34.36 -9.10
N THR A 312 -0.36 -35.47 -9.55
CA THR A 312 -0.06 -36.66 -8.74
C THR A 312 1.34 -36.64 -8.10
N ALA A 313 2.13 -35.60 -8.33
CA ALA A 313 3.43 -35.39 -7.69
C ALA A 313 3.22 -34.83 -6.26
N TYR A 314 2.79 -35.70 -5.34
CA TYR A 314 2.32 -35.33 -4.01
C TYR A 314 3.42 -34.87 -3.03
N ASP A 315 4.68 -35.02 -3.39
CA ASP A 315 5.85 -34.54 -2.66
C ASP A 315 6.38 -33.20 -3.21
N VAL A 316 6.10 -32.88 -4.48
CA VAL A 316 6.56 -31.64 -5.10
C VAL A 316 5.75 -30.43 -4.59
N PRO A 317 6.39 -29.47 -3.91
CA PRO A 317 5.72 -28.30 -3.37
C PRO A 317 5.24 -27.33 -4.45
N LEU A 318 4.09 -26.74 -4.16
CA LEU A 318 3.48 -25.61 -4.85
C LEU A 318 3.87 -24.32 -4.10
N LEU A 319 4.37 -23.33 -4.85
CA LEU A 319 4.95 -22.12 -4.28
C LEU A 319 4.00 -20.92 -4.44
N HIS A 320 3.63 -20.28 -3.34
CA HIS A 320 3.04 -18.94 -3.29
C HIS A 320 4.14 -17.91 -3.02
N ILE A 321 4.15 -16.79 -3.74
CA ILE A 321 5.14 -15.72 -3.53
C ILE A 321 4.45 -14.47 -3.01
N VAL A 322 4.97 -13.92 -1.94
CA VAL A 322 4.62 -12.58 -1.44
C VAL A 322 5.75 -11.64 -1.80
N VAL A 323 5.45 -10.51 -2.46
CA VAL A 323 6.44 -9.49 -2.81
C VAL A 323 6.44 -8.43 -1.71
N ALA A 324 7.59 -8.18 -1.09
CA ALA A 324 7.77 -7.20 -0.04
C ALA A 324 8.85 -6.17 -0.38
N ASN A 325 8.57 -4.91 -0.05
CA ASN A 325 9.44 -3.77 -0.26
C ASN A 325 9.86 -3.16 1.09
N ALA A 326 11.16 -3.12 1.33
CA ALA A 326 11.80 -2.54 2.51
C ALA A 326 12.24 -1.08 2.32
N GLY A 327 11.87 -0.44 1.19
CA GLY A 327 12.31 0.91 0.83
C GLY A 327 13.75 0.96 0.34
N PHE A 328 14.20 2.13 -0.13
CA PHE A 328 15.53 2.33 -0.68
C PHE A 328 16.61 1.96 0.35
N GLN A 329 17.66 1.28 -0.10
CA GLN A 329 18.76 0.80 0.76
C GLN A 329 18.32 -0.04 1.99
N MET A 330 17.12 -0.63 1.94
CA MET A 330 16.52 -1.38 3.05
C MET A 330 16.28 -0.51 4.31
N GLU A 331 16.21 0.81 4.18
CA GLU A 331 16.07 1.76 5.30
C GLU A 331 14.81 1.52 6.15
N HIS A 332 13.78 0.88 5.58
CA HIS A 332 12.52 0.56 6.25
C HIS A 332 12.33 -0.95 6.42
N ALA A 333 13.41 -1.74 6.39
CA ALA A 333 13.31 -3.19 6.55
C ALA A 333 12.72 -3.59 7.90
N ASP A 334 13.04 -2.86 8.97
CA ASP A 334 12.55 -3.16 10.32
C ASP A 334 11.02 -3.23 10.39
N PRO A 335 10.25 -2.16 10.08
CA PRO A 335 8.79 -2.24 10.11
C PRO A 335 8.20 -3.25 9.12
N VAL A 336 8.90 -3.57 8.03
CA VAL A 336 8.41 -4.55 7.04
C VAL A 336 8.62 -5.99 7.53
N VAL A 337 9.71 -6.26 8.25
CA VAL A 337 9.94 -7.56 8.92
C VAL A 337 8.85 -7.82 9.97
N ASP A 338 8.35 -6.80 10.66
CA ASP A 338 7.17 -6.96 11.54
C ASP A 338 5.93 -7.43 10.78
N MET A 339 5.64 -6.80 9.64
CA MET A 339 4.50 -7.18 8.80
C MET A 339 4.65 -8.62 8.29
N ILE A 340 5.88 -9.02 7.94
CA ILE A 340 6.19 -10.40 7.53
C ILE A 340 6.06 -11.37 8.70
N ALA A 341 6.46 -10.97 9.91
CA ALA A 341 6.33 -11.79 11.10
C ALA A 341 4.86 -12.01 11.47
N ASP A 342 4.02 -10.98 11.34
CA ASP A 342 2.58 -11.10 11.52
C ASP A 342 1.96 -12.03 10.47
N LEU A 343 2.31 -11.84 9.19
CA LEU A 343 1.93 -12.75 8.10
C LEU A 343 2.31 -14.21 8.42
N ALA A 344 3.53 -14.45 8.91
CA ALA A 344 4.03 -15.79 9.23
C ALA A 344 3.32 -16.47 10.42
N ARG A 345 2.73 -15.69 11.33
CA ARG A 345 1.96 -16.21 12.48
C ARG A 345 0.51 -16.56 12.15
N GLU A 346 -0.05 -16.00 11.09
CA GLU A 346 -1.40 -16.32 10.65
C GLU A 346 -1.53 -17.82 10.30
N GLU A 347 -2.61 -18.47 10.74
CA GLU A 347 -2.92 -19.82 10.31
C GLU A 347 -3.43 -19.80 8.86
N ARG A 348 -2.67 -20.37 7.92
CA ARG A 348 -2.97 -20.37 6.48
C ARG A 348 -2.71 -21.72 5.84
N ASP A 349 -3.36 -21.97 4.70
CA ASP A 349 -3.10 -23.18 3.89
C ASP A 349 -1.67 -23.24 3.37
N ALA A 350 -1.06 -22.09 3.09
CA ALA A 350 0.34 -21.96 2.68
C ALA A 350 1.14 -21.24 3.76
N PRO A 351 1.91 -21.93 4.64
CA PRO A 351 2.72 -21.27 5.67
C PRO A 351 3.95 -20.58 5.06
N VAL A 352 4.46 -19.52 5.70
CA VAL A 352 5.75 -18.92 5.30
C VAL A 352 6.86 -19.89 5.66
N VAL A 353 7.69 -20.28 4.69
CA VAL A 353 8.85 -21.16 4.91
C VAL A 353 10.18 -20.42 4.85
N GLY A 354 10.20 -19.17 4.37
CA GLY A 354 11.39 -18.34 4.40
C GLY A 354 11.24 -17.02 3.61
N VAL A 355 12.26 -16.17 3.78
CA VAL A 355 12.46 -14.95 3.02
C VAL A 355 13.59 -15.17 2.00
N VAL A 356 13.40 -14.67 0.78
CA VAL A 356 14.45 -14.62 -0.25
C VAL A 356 14.66 -13.17 -0.68
N GLY A 357 15.91 -12.73 -0.88
CA GLY A 357 16.23 -11.38 -1.38
C GLY A 357 17.29 -10.67 -0.55
N LEU A 358 16.92 -9.57 0.09
CA LEU A 358 17.72 -8.68 0.94
C LEU A 358 18.73 -7.77 0.22
N VAL A 359 18.80 -7.88 -1.12
CA VAL A 359 19.33 -7.00 -2.19
C VAL A 359 20.61 -6.16 -2.01
N GLU A 360 20.96 -5.69 -0.82
CA GLU A 360 22.17 -4.91 -0.50
C GLU A 360 22.78 -5.27 0.86
N SER A 361 24.11 -5.46 0.92
CA SER A 361 24.80 -5.75 2.18
C SER A 361 25.04 -4.45 2.94
N ARG A 362 24.11 -4.08 3.82
CA ARG A 362 24.11 -2.86 4.63
C ARG A 362 23.87 -3.19 6.10
N THR A 363 24.16 -2.23 6.98
CA THR A 363 23.81 -2.31 8.40
C THR A 363 22.30 -2.46 8.62
N SER A 364 21.46 -1.74 7.87
CA SER A 364 20.00 -1.91 7.85
C SER A 364 19.58 -3.35 7.51
N THR A 365 20.26 -3.99 6.56
CA THR A 365 20.03 -5.39 6.21
C THR A 365 20.46 -6.34 7.33
N VAL A 366 21.56 -6.05 8.04
CA VAL A 366 21.98 -6.81 9.22
C VAL A 366 20.92 -6.76 10.32
N GLU A 367 20.39 -5.57 10.61
CA GLU A 367 19.31 -5.42 11.60
C GLU A 367 18.05 -6.21 11.21
N ALA A 368 17.68 -6.19 9.93
CA ALA A 368 16.59 -7.00 9.40
C ALA A 368 16.84 -8.51 9.56
N LEU A 369 18.07 -8.97 9.32
CA LEU A 369 18.49 -10.37 9.50
C LEU A 369 18.41 -10.81 10.96
N GLU A 370 18.90 -10.00 11.89
CA GLU A 370 18.78 -10.27 13.32
C GLU A 370 17.32 -10.45 13.72
N ARG A 371 16.46 -9.57 13.21
CA ARG A 371 15.04 -9.59 13.54
C ARG A 371 14.30 -10.79 12.96
N LEU A 372 14.56 -11.12 11.70
CA LEU A 372 14.07 -12.36 11.06
C LEU A 372 14.51 -13.59 11.85
N GLY A 373 15.77 -13.62 12.29
CA GLY A 373 16.31 -14.65 13.17
C GLY A 373 15.55 -14.78 14.49
N ARG A 374 15.28 -13.67 15.17
CA ARG A 374 14.53 -13.65 16.45
C ARG A 374 13.11 -14.17 16.31
N VAL A 375 12.45 -13.96 15.17
CA VAL A 375 11.09 -14.48 14.91
C VAL A 375 11.09 -15.86 14.25
N GLY A 376 12.27 -16.48 14.07
CA GLY A 376 12.40 -17.85 13.57
C GLY A 376 12.20 -18.02 12.06
N ILE A 377 12.27 -16.93 11.29
CA ILE A 377 12.10 -16.95 9.83
C ILE A 377 13.48 -16.99 9.16
N PRO A 378 13.80 -18.04 8.37
CA PRO A 378 15.06 -18.09 7.66
C PRO A 378 15.09 -17.13 6.49
N ALA A 379 16.28 -16.65 6.19
CA ALA A 379 16.53 -15.72 5.11
C ALA A 379 17.62 -16.25 4.20
N VAL A 380 17.33 -16.36 2.90
CA VAL A 380 18.28 -16.78 1.87
C VAL A 380 18.56 -15.59 0.97
N ALA A 381 19.80 -15.12 0.98
CA ALA A 381 20.24 -14.00 0.18
C ALA A 381 20.86 -14.46 -1.15
N PRO A 382 20.23 -14.19 -2.30
CA PRO A 382 20.76 -14.57 -3.60
C PRO A 382 22.06 -13.83 -3.93
N THR A 383 22.14 -12.55 -3.57
CA THR A 383 23.13 -11.59 -4.14
C THR A 383 24.05 -10.92 -3.12
N LEU A 384 23.76 -11.03 -1.82
CA LEU A 384 24.62 -10.47 -0.78
C LEU A 384 25.99 -11.14 -0.76
N SER A 385 27.05 -10.37 -0.52
CA SER A 385 28.42 -10.89 -0.45
C SER A 385 29.29 -10.24 0.62
N GLY A 386 28.73 -9.32 1.42
CA GLY A 386 29.44 -8.75 2.55
C GLY A 386 29.90 -9.84 3.51
N GLU A 387 31.14 -9.76 3.97
CA GLU A 387 31.72 -10.74 4.88
C GLU A 387 31.00 -10.75 6.24
N GLY A 388 30.74 -11.94 6.78
CA GLY A 388 30.29 -12.11 8.17
C GLY A 388 28.81 -11.84 8.43
N MET A 389 27.98 -11.59 7.41
CA MET A 389 26.55 -11.31 7.58
C MET A 389 25.81 -12.45 8.30
N TYR A 390 26.23 -13.71 8.08
CA TYR A 390 25.69 -14.89 8.74
C TYR A 390 25.81 -14.90 10.27
N LYS A 391 26.70 -14.07 10.84
CA LYS A 391 26.84 -13.96 12.31
C LYS A 391 25.63 -13.28 12.96
N SER A 392 24.85 -12.53 12.18
CA SER A 392 23.68 -11.79 12.65
C SER A 392 22.48 -12.71 12.89
N SER A 393 22.41 -13.85 12.19
CA SER A 393 21.34 -14.83 12.36
C SER A 393 21.81 -16.23 11.94
N PRO A 394 21.63 -17.25 12.80
CA PRO A 394 21.93 -18.64 12.43
C PRO A 394 20.98 -19.17 11.34
N LEU A 395 19.88 -18.46 11.04
CA LEU A 395 18.91 -18.83 10.00
C LEU A 395 19.19 -18.15 8.64
N TYR A 396 20.35 -17.49 8.50
CA TYR A 396 20.77 -16.83 7.27
C TYR A 396 21.63 -17.73 6.39
N LEU A 397 21.35 -17.75 5.09
CA LEU A 397 22.17 -18.40 4.07
C LEU A 397 22.47 -17.42 2.94
N GLN A 398 23.72 -17.39 2.49
CA GLN A 398 24.18 -16.58 1.36
C GLN A 398 24.50 -17.47 0.17
N ILE A 399 23.92 -17.17 -1.00
CA ILE A 399 24.14 -17.98 -2.21
C ILE A 399 25.31 -17.46 -3.05
N ALA A 400 25.42 -16.14 -3.17
CA ALA A 400 26.49 -15.48 -3.91
C ALA A 400 27.87 -15.67 -3.26
N SER A 401 28.92 -15.71 -4.10
CA SER A 401 30.30 -15.77 -3.63
C SER A 401 30.62 -14.58 -2.71
N PRO A 402 31.25 -14.81 -1.54
CA PRO A 402 31.59 -13.75 -0.61
C PRO A 402 32.72 -12.85 -1.17
N ASN A 403 32.82 -11.63 -0.67
CA ASN A 403 33.77 -10.62 -1.13
C ASN A 403 35.23 -11.10 -1.08
N ARG A 404 35.58 -11.99 -0.15
CA ARG A 404 36.91 -12.61 -0.08
C ARG A 404 37.26 -13.40 -1.34
N GLU A 405 36.30 -14.07 -1.98
CA GLU A 405 36.55 -14.81 -3.22
C GLU A 405 36.77 -13.86 -4.40
N GLN A 406 36.09 -12.72 -4.38
CA GLN A 406 36.28 -11.69 -5.40
C GLN A 406 37.62 -10.98 -5.27
N ALA A 407 38.02 -10.60 -4.06
CA ALA A 407 39.33 -10.03 -3.79
C ALA A 407 40.45 -10.99 -4.21
N ARG A 408 40.26 -12.28 -3.96
CA ARG A 408 41.17 -13.32 -4.45
C ARG A 408 41.23 -13.40 -5.96
N MET A 409 40.08 -13.41 -6.63
CA MET A 409 40.01 -13.43 -8.08
C MET A 409 40.73 -12.22 -8.71
N VAL A 410 40.64 -11.04 -8.08
CA VAL A 410 41.36 -9.83 -8.50
C VAL A 410 42.88 -10.05 -8.45
N ASP A 411 43.40 -10.56 -7.34
CA ASP A 411 44.81 -10.86 -7.16
C ASP A 411 45.33 -11.91 -8.17
N GLU A 412 44.63 -13.04 -8.29
CA GLU A 412 44.98 -14.13 -9.20
C GLU A 412 44.90 -13.70 -10.68
N TYR A 413 43.94 -12.84 -11.03
CA TYR A 413 43.82 -12.30 -12.38
C TYR A 413 44.99 -11.35 -12.72
N GLY A 414 45.37 -10.48 -11.78
CA GLY A 414 46.54 -9.61 -11.91
C GLY A 414 47.83 -10.40 -12.09
N LYS A 415 48.02 -11.47 -11.30
CA LYS A 415 49.16 -12.40 -11.40
C LYS A 415 49.17 -13.13 -12.74
N ALA A 416 48.02 -13.68 -13.17
CA ALA A 416 47.91 -14.39 -14.44
C ALA A 416 48.27 -13.50 -15.65
N LEU A 417 47.96 -12.20 -15.57
CA LEU A 417 48.30 -11.21 -16.60
C LEU A 417 49.69 -10.57 -16.40
N SER A 418 50.40 -10.90 -15.32
CA SER A 418 51.69 -10.28 -14.96
C SER A 418 51.61 -8.75 -14.88
N LEU A 419 50.52 -8.22 -14.32
CA LEU A 419 50.30 -6.78 -14.19
C LEU A 419 51.24 -6.17 -13.14
N PRO A 420 51.81 -4.97 -13.39
CA PRO A 420 52.80 -4.35 -12.51
C PRO A 420 52.24 -3.91 -11.15
N GLY A 421 50.93 -3.65 -11.06
CA GLY A 421 50.26 -3.17 -9.85
C GLY A 421 48.74 -3.13 -9.99
N THR A 422 48.07 -2.93 -8.87
CA THR A 422 46.62 -2.76 -8.79
C THR A 422 46.29 -1.47 -8.04
N ARG A 423 45.43 -0.63 -8.62
CA ARG A 423 44.94 0.62 -8.03
C ARG A 423 43.43 0.54 -7.86
N VAL A 424 42.95 0.80 -6.66
CA VAL A 424 41.53 0.64 -6.33
C VAL A 424 40.89 1.99 -6.03
N TYR A 425 39.75 2.24 -6.66
CA TYR A 425 38.81 3.28 -6.26
C TYR A 425 37.51 2.67 -5.77
N TYR A 426 37.00 3.13 -4.62
CA TYR A 426 35.73 2.68 -4.06
C TYR A 426 34.73 3.83 -3.89
N THR A 427 33.44 3.49 -3.92
CA THR A 427 32.31 4.38 -3.61
C THR A 427 31.32 3.63 -2.73
N VAL A 428 30.51 4.33 -1.93
CA VAL A 428 29.66 3.72 -0.89
C VAL A 428 28.16 3.86 -1.15
N GLY A 429 27.75 4.30 -2.34
CA GLY A 429 26.35 4.63 -2.59
C GLY A 429 25.97 6.05 -2.16
N GLU A 430 24.89 6.57 -2.72
CA GLU A 430 24.22 7.78 -2.24
C GLU A 430 23.81 7.66 -0.76
N ARG A 431 23.83 8.77 -0.01
CA ARG A 431 23.36 8.85 1.39
C ARG A 431 23.98 7.83 2.35
N SER A 432 25.15 7.30 2.02
CA SER A 432 25.78 6.18 2.73
C SER A 432 27.22 6.52 3.13
N LYS A 433 27.78 5.74 4.05
CA LYS A 433 29.18 5.85 4.51
C LYS A 433 29.80 4.47 4.54
N LEU A 434 31.13 4.42 4.48
CA LEU A 434 31.86 3.14 4.44
C LEU A 434 31.47 2.17 5.57
N PRO A 435 31.31 2.58 6.85
CA PRO A 435 30.90 1.65 7.91
C PRO A 435 29.47 1.11 7.75
N ASP A 436 28.60 1.85 7.07
CA ASP A 436 27.19 1.50 6.86
C ASP A 436 27.00 0.59 5.63
N ASP A 437 27.95 0.65 4.69
CA ASP A 437 28.00 -0.17 3.49
C ASP A 437 28.92 -1.39 3.69
N LEU A 438 28.34 -2.48 4.19
CA LEU A 438 29.06 -3.73 4.47
C LEU A 438 29.58 -4.41 3.19
N TYR A 439 28.92 -4.22 2.05
CA TYR A 439 29.41 -4.71 0.77
C TYR A 439 30.77 -4.06 0.45
N VAL A 440 30.82 -2.73 0.42
CA VAL A 440 32.03 -2.00 0.01
C VAL A 440 33.13 -2.12 1.06
N SER A 441 32.79 -1.94 2.34
CA SER A 441 33.80 -1.97 3.42
C SER A 441 34.51 -3.30 3.52
N THR A 442 33.78 -4.41 3.41
CA THR A 442 34.40 -5.75 3.47
C THR A 442 35.13 -6.10 2.17
N LEU A 443 34.66 -5.67 1.00
CA LEU A 443 35.40 -5.82 -0.26
C LEU A 443 36.73 -5.07 -0.22
N VAL A 444 36.72 -3.81 0.21
CA VAL A 444 37.94 -3.00 0.37
C VAL A 444 38.90 -3.62 1.39
N ALA A 445 38.37 -4.16 2.50
CA ALA A 445 39.19 -4.84 3.50
C ALA A 445 39.85 -6.11 2.94
N GLU A 446 39.11 -6.93 2.20
CA GLU A 446 39.66 -8.16 1.60
C GLU A 446 40.61 -7.86 0.44
N LEU A 447 40.38 -6.81 -0.36
CA LEU A 447 41.34 -6.35 -1.38
C LEU A 447 42.68 -5.94 -0.75
N ARG A 448 42.66 -5.16 0.33
CA ARG A 448 43.88 -4.76 1.07
C ARG A 448 44.64 -5.94 1.68
N LYS A 449 43.92 -7.01 1.99
CA LYS A 449 44.47 -8.20 2.64
C LYS A 449 45.03 -9.21 1.66
N GLN A 450 44.42 -9.33 0.46
CA GLN A 450 44.70 -10.43 -0.47
C GLN A 450 45.44 -10.01 -1.74
N VAL A 451 45.41 -8.73 -2.13
CA VAL A 451 46.09 -8.26 -3.36
C VAL A 451 47.53 -7.89 -3.03
N ASP A 452 48.48 -8.69 -3.50
CA ASP A 452 49.90 -8.56 -3.13
C ASP A 452 50.55 -7.27 -3.69
N ASN A 453 50.15 -6.85 -4.89
CA ASN A 453 50.70 -5.69 -5.61
C ASN A 453 49.77 -4.46 -5.58
N LEU A 454 49.02 -4.30 -4.50
CA LEU A 454 48.12 -3.17 -4.30
C LEU A 454 48.92 -1.86 -4.09
N GLU A 455 48.83 -0.93 -5.03
CA GLU A 455 49.48 0.39 -4.93
C GLU A 455 48.73 1.31 -3.95
N TYR A 456 47.41 1.37 -4.06
CA TYR A 456 46.55 2.11 -3.13
C TYR A 456 45.07 1.72 -3.24
N THR A 457 44.31 2.13 -2.23
CA THR A 457 42.85 2.10 -2.23
C THR A 457 42.32 3.45 -1.76
N GLU A 458 41.71 4.20 -2.67
CA GLU A 458 41.20 5.56 -2.41
C GLU A 458 39.68 5.64 -2.62
N GLU A 459 39.02 6.52 -1.87
CA GLU A 459 37.60 6.82 -2.10
C GLU A 459 37.44 7.75 -3.30
N PHE A 460 36.52 7.42 -4.22
CA PHE A 460 36.19 8.24 -5.38
C PHE A 460 35.17 9.33 -5.03
N THR A 461 35.64 10.37 -4.34
CA THR A 461 34.85 11.58 -4.04
C THR A 461 35.33 12.78 -4.86
N GLY A 462 34.89 12.86 -6.12
CA GLY A 462 35.15 14.01 -6.99
C GLY A 462 36.61 14.23 -7.40
N ARG A 463 37.49 13.23 -7.17
CA ARG A 463 38.92 13.31 -7.48
C ARG A 463 39.18 13.36 -8.99
N GLY A 464 40.28 14.01 -9.38
CA GLY A 464 40.81 13.92 -10.74
C GLY A 464 41.46 12.56 -10.97
N LEU A 465 41.28 11.98 -12.17
CA LEU A 465 41.81 10.66 -12.53
C LEU A 465 43.00 10.73 -13.49
N THR A 466 43.64 11.91 -13.61
CA THR A 466 44.77 12.13 -14.52
C THR A 466 45.97 11.21 -14.23
N ARG A 467 46.12 10.72 -12.98
CA ARG A 467 47.17 9.77 -12.61
C ARG A 467 46.95 8.35 -13.17
N GLU A 468 45.74 8.06 -13.65
CA GLU A 468 45.36 6.76 -14.19
C GLU A 468 45.52 6.67 -15.71
N CYS A 469 45.76 7.79 -16.37
CA CYS A 469 45.91 7.82 -17.82
C CYS A 469 47.16 7.04 -18.25
N GLY A 470 47.00 6.16 -19.24
CA GLY A 470 48.05 5.25 -19.71
C GLY A 470 48.53 4.23 -18.68
N TYR A 471 47.81 4.04 -17.55
CA TYR A 471 48.22 3.10 -16.52
C TYR A 471 48.20 1.66 -17.07
N ARG A 472 49.35 0.98 -16.92
CA ARG A 472 49.58 -0.38 -17.43
C ARG A 472 49.17 -1.49 -16.45
N GLY A 473 48.92 -1.14 -15.20
CA GLY A 473 48.39 -2.08 -14.19
C GLY A 473 46.87 -2.17 -14.25
N MET A 474 46.29 -2.77 -13.21
CA MET A 474 44.85 -2.88 -13.06
C MET A 474 44.27 -1.64 -12.38
N LEU A 475 43.35 -0.94 -13.04
CA LEU A 475 42.49 0.04 -12.39
C LEU A 475 41.19 -0.65 -12.01
N PHE A 476 40.99 -0.89 -10.71
CA PHE A 476 39.85 -1.62 -10.18
C PHE A 476 38.82 -0.69 -9.53
N PHE A 477 37.58 -0.75 -9.99
CA PHE A 477 36.43 -0.09 -9.36
C PHE A 477 35.75 -1.04 -8.36
N ALA A 478 35.78 -0.68 -7.08
CA ALA A 478 35.25 -1.42 -5.94
C ALA A 478 34.13 -0.64 -5.23
N GLY A 479 33.11 -0.20 -5.96
CA GLY A 479 32.08 0.70 -5.49
C GLY A 479 30.66 0.23 -5.73
N ARG A 480 29.69 1.13 -5.64
CA ARG A 480 28.31 0.84 -6.07
C ARG A 480 28.10 1.26 -7.52
N TRP A 481 27.39 0.42 -8.24
CA TRP A 481 27.00 0.63 -9.64
C TRP A 481 26.38 2.00 -9.94
N SER A 482 25.72 2.64 -8.95
CA SER A 482 25.10 3.97 -9.07
C SER A 482 26.13 5.07 -9.33
N GLU A 483 27.35 4.96 -8.81
CA GLU A 483 28.42 5.95 -9.02
C GLU A 483 29.37 5.58 -10.16
N PHE A 484 29.24 4.39 -10.73
CA PHE A 484 30.06 3.95 -11.85
C PHE A 484 29.95 4.85 -13.10
N PRO A 485 28.76 5.36 -13.50
CA PRO A 485 28.66 6.32 -14.61
C PRO A 485 29.53 7.56 -14.38
N ASP A 486 29.56 8.07 -13.15
CA ASP A 486 30.30 9.28 -12.77
C ASP A 486 31.81 9.01 -12.80
N PHE A 487 32.22 7.83 -12.35
CA PHE A 487 33.59 7.33 -12.47
C PHE A 487 34.05 7.29 -13.93
N LEU A 488 33.28 6.66 -14.82
CA LEU A 488 33.60 6.58 -16.25
C LEU A 488 33.67 7.97 -16.90
N ARG A 489 32.69 8.85 -16.66
CA ARG A 489 32.71 10.21 -17.20
C ARG A 489 33.91 11.01 -16.70
N LYS A 490 34.34 10.80 -15.45
CA LYS A 490 35.51 11.48 -14.91
C LYS A 490 36.81 10.94 -15.49
N LEU A 491 36.88 9.63 -15.72
CA LEU A 491 38.02 8.97 -16.35
C LEU A 491 38.20 9.46 -17.78
N ASP A 492 37.12 9.45 -18.57
CA ASP A 492 37.07 10.00 -19.93
C ASP A 492 37.51 11.47 -20.00
N ARG A 493 36.92 12.34 -19.17
CA ARG A 493 37.34 13.75 -19.10
C ARG A 493 38.79 13.96 -18.68
N SER A 494 39.36 13.04 -17.90
CA SER A 494 40.72 13.18 -17.40
C SER A 494 41.76 12.66 -18.40
N CYS A 495 41.42 11.61 -19.16
CA CYS A 495 42.39 10.87 -19.97
C CYS A 495 42.15 10.94 -21.49
N GLY A 496 40.94 11.25 -21.95
CA GLY A 496 40.61 11.21 -23.38
C GLY A 496 40.97 9.86 -23.97
N ASP A 497 41.84 9.84 -24.99
CA ASP A 497 42.29 8.61 -25.65
C ASP A 497 43.32 7.80 -24.84
N ASP A 498 43.97 8.39 -23.83
CA ASP A 498 45.00 7.73 -23.01
C ASP A 498 44.39 6.98 -21.81
N GLN A 499 43.37 6.17 -22.08
CA GLN A 499 42.66 5.38 -21.06
C GLN A 499 43.57 4.34 -20.38
N PRO A 500 43.28 3.92 -19.12
CA PRO A 500 43.99 2.81 -18.49
C PRO A 500 43.82 1.52 -19.29
N HIS A 501 44.89 0.71 -19.37
CA HIS A 501 44.92 -0.49 -20.21
C HIS A 501 44.01 -1.62 -19.70
N HIS A 502 43.82 -1.68 -18.38
CA HIS A 502 43.03 -2.72 -17.71
C HIS A 502 42.04 -2.09 -16.72
N LEU A 503 40.91 -1.62 -17.24
CA LEU A 503 39.77 -1.24 -16.42
C LEU A 503 39.00 -2.49 -16.00
N VAL A 504 38.95 -2.72 -14.69
CA VAL A 504 38.26 -3.85 -14.08
C VAL A 504 37.27 -3.33 -13.03
N ALA A 505 36.12 -3.96 -12.89
CA ALA A 505 35.10 -3.57 -11.92
C ALA A 505 34.59 -4.76 -11.11
N ASP A 506 34.04 -4.46 -9.95
CA ASP A 506 33.33 -5.40 -9.09
C ASP A 506 32.01 -5.91 -9.71
N ASP A 507 31.34 -6.78 -8.97
CA ASP A 507 30.10 -7.42 -9.37
C ASP A 507 28.88 -6.48 -9.30
N SER A 508 28.97 -5.37 -8.57
CA SER A 508 27.86 -4.41 -8.52
C SER A 508 27.61 -3.84 -9.91
N VAL A 509 28.66 -3.65 -10.71
CA VAL A 509 28.62 -3.12 -12.09
C VAL A 509 27.81 -4.01 -13.03
N ASN A 510 27.51 -5.26 -12.69
CA ASN A 510 26.51 -6.05 -13.42
C ASN A 510 25.16 -5.35 -13.54
N ARG A 511 24.75 -4.58 -12.52
CA ARG A 511 23.51 -3.77 -12.57
C ARG A 511 23.59 -2.69 -13.64
N TYR A 512 24.73 -2.01 -13.74
CA TYR A 512 25.00 -1.04 -14.79
C TYR A 512 25.03 -1.70 -16.17
N MET A 513 25.68 -2.86 -16.30
CA MET A 513 25.76 -3.61 -17.57
C MET A 513 24.41 -4.19 -18.03
N ALA A 514 23.45 -4.36 -17.12
CA ALA A 514 22.09 -4.77 -17.43
C ALA A 514 21.18 -3.60 -17.90
N ASN A 515 21.64 -2.35 -17.84
CA ASN A 515 20.86 -1.16 -18.19
C ASN A 515 21.34 -0.55 -19.53
N PRO A 516 20.59 -0.73 -20.64
CA PRO A 516 20.99 -0.23 -21.96
C PRO A 516 21.15 1.30 -22.03
N LEU A 517 20.34 2.06 -21.29
CA LEU A 517 20.42 3.52 -21.29
C LEU A 517 21.67 4.03 -20.59
N LEU A 518 22.04 3.42 -19.46
CA LEU A 518 23.26 3.77 -18.75
C LEU A 518 24.50 3.40 -19.58
N ARG A 519 24.49 2.24 -20.23
CA ARG A 519 25.55 1.82 -21.17
C ARG A 519 25.69 2.75 -22.37
N GLY A 520 24.57 3.16 -22.97
CA GLY A 520 24.57 4.09 -24.10
C GLY A 520 25.13 5.48 -23.76
N SER A 521 25.23 5.83 -22.47
CA SER A 521 25.84 7.08 -21.99
C SER A 521 27.32 6.95 -21.60
N ALA A 522 27.91 5.75 -21.72
CA ALA A 522 29.31 5.51 -21.42
C ALA A 522 30.24 6.17 -22.46
N PRO A 523 31.52 6.40 -22.10
CA PRO A 523 32.56 6.72 -23.08
C PRO A 523 32.66 5.63 -24.16
N ALA A 524 32.75 6.03 -25.42
CA ALA A 524 32.77 5.10 -26.55
C ALA A 524 34.10 4.35 -26.63
N GLY A 525 34.04 3.06 -26.97
CA GLY A 525 35.23 2.24 -27.25
C GLY A 525 36.06 1.88 -26.02
N LEU A 526 35.50 2.03 -24.81
CA LEU A 526 36.16 1.66 -23.57
C LEU A 526 35.89 0.18 -23.25
N PRO A 527 36.92 -0.69 -23.23
CA PRO A 527 36.76 -2.07 -22.79
C PRO A 527 36.55 -2.14 -21.28
N LEU A 528 35.75 -3.10 -20.84
CA LEU A 528 35.49 -3.32 -19.43
C LEU A 528 35.57 -4.80 -19.10
N VAL A 529 36.30 -5.11 -18.03
CA VAL A 529 36.21 -6.39 -17.34
C VAL A 529 35.41 -6.19 -16.06
N PHE A 530 34.43 -7.03 -15.76
CA PHE A 530 33.59 -6.91 -14.56
C PHE A 530 33.35 -8.29 -13.93
N ALA A 531 33.21 -8.35 -12.61
CA ALA A 531 32.98 -9.61 -11.92
C ALA A 531 31.53 -10.09 -12.08
N SER A 532 31.31 -11.41 -12.15
CA SER A 532 30.00 -12.06 -12.15
C SER A 532 30.01 -13.23 -11.17
N LYS A 533 28.96 -13.32 -10.35
CA LYS A 533 28.75 -14.33 -9.30
C LYS A 533 27.84 -15.48 -9.73
N ALA A 534 27.29 -15.43 -10.94
CA ALA A 534 26.60 -16.57 -11.56
C ALA A 534 27.11 -16.87 -12.97
N PRO A 535 28.43 -17.06 -13.16
CA PRO A 535 29.00 -17.28 -14.49
C PRO A 535 28.45 -18.56 -15.15
N LEU A 536 27.97 -19.50 -14.34
CA LEU A 536 27.42 -20.77 -14.81
C LEU A 536 25.95 -20.71 -15.26
N ALA A 537 25.30 -19.54 -15.14
CA ALA A 537 23.92 -19.30 -15.54
C ALA A 537 23.81 -18.47 -16.84
N THR A 538 24.89 -18.41 -17.64
CA THR A 538 24.85 -17.86 -18.99
C THR A 538 24.23 -18.85 -19.98
N CYS A 539 23.67 -18.37 -21.09
CA CYS A 539 23.09 -19.26 -22.11
C CYS A 539 24.11 -20.28 -22.65
N GLU A 540 25.36 -19.86 -22.84
CA GLU A 540 26.43 -20.73 -23.30
C GLU A 540 26.73 -21.83 -22.28
N GLU A 541 26.96 -21.47 -21.02
CA GLU A 541 27.30 -22.47 -19.99
C GLU A 541 26.11 -23.39 -19.69
N LEU A 542 24.88 -22.87 -19.62
CA LEU A 542 23.68 -23.68 -19.42
C LEU A 542 23.52 -24.71 -20.55
N ARG A 543 23.70 -24.30 -21.82
CA ARG A 543 23.68 -25.22 -22.97
C ARG A 543 24.80 -26.23 -22.89
N SER A 544 26.02 -25.80 -22.55
CA SER A 544 27.19 -26.67 -22.41
C SER A 544 26.97 -27.75 -21.34
N ARG A 545 26.50 -27.36 -20.16
CA ARG A 545 26.20 -28.25 -19.03
C ARG A 545 25.01 -29.18 -19.30
N ALA A 546 23.99 -28.67 -20.00
CA ALA A 546 22.79 -29.46 -20.34
C ALA A 546 23.05 -30.53 -21.41
N ARG A 547 24.11 -30.38 -22.24
CA ARG A 547 24.46 -31.37 -23.26
C ARG A 547 24.68 -32.74 -22.62
N GLU A 548 24.19 -33.78 -23.31
CA GLU A 548 24.27 -35.19 -22.90
C GLU A 548 23.54 -35.53 -21.59
N GLY A 549 22.73 -34.63 -21.03
CA GLY A 549 21.94 -34.88 -19.81
C GLY A 549 22.77 -35.03 -18.53
N ARG A 550 24.05 -34.61 -18.56
CA ARG A 550 24.98 -34.70 -17.42
C ARG A 550 24.60 -33.77 -16.27
N ASP A 551 24.05 -32.59 -16.58
CA ASP A 551 23.56 -31.63 -15.60
C ASP A 551 22.06 -31.39 -15.78
N ARG A 552 21.26 -32.15 -15.03
CA ARG A 552 19.79 -32.03 -15.07
C ARG A 552 19.30 -30.68 -14.56
N ALA A 553 19.99 -30.06 -13.60
CA ALA A 553 19.58 -28.76 -13.06
C ALA A 553 19.73 -27.66 -14.10
N ALA A 554 20.86 -27.63 -14.81
CA ALA A 554 21.09 -26.73 -15.93
C ALA A 554 20.09 -26.96 -17.07
N GLY A 555 19.85 -28.22 -17.45
CA GLY A 555 18.90 -28.57 -18.51
C GLY A 555 17.47 -28.16 -18.20
N THR A 556 16.99 -28.41 -16.99
CA THR A 556 15.65 -27.99 -16.55
C THR A 556 15.53 -26.47 -16.53
N PHE A 557 16.50 -25.75 -15.96
CA PHE A 557 16.46 -24.29 -15.93
C PHE A 557 16.49 -23.69 -17.33
N LEU A 558 17.38 -24.19 -18.21
CA LEU A 558 17.48 -23.75 -19.61
C LEU A 558 16.15 -23.93 -20.36
N ARG A 559 15.45 -25.06 -20.14
CA ARG A 559 14.13 -25.30 -20.73
C ARG A 559 13.10 -24.28 -20.24
N LEU A 560 13.06 -24.01 -18.94
CA LEU A 560 12.06 -23.12 -18.33
C LEU A 560 12.25 -21.67 -18.79
N ILE A 561 13.48 -21.19 -18.92
CA ILE A 561 13.75 -19.80 -19.34
C ILE A 561 13.56 -19.58 -20.84
N GLY A 562 13.70 -20.62 -21.66
CA GLY A 562 13.57 -20.57 -23.12
C GLY A 562 12.18 -20.93 -23.65
N GLU A 563 11.20 -21.15 -22.78
CA GLU A 563 9.86 -21.58 -23.19
C GLU A 563 9.04 -20.40 -23.75
N ASP A 564 8.85 -20.40 -25.08
CA ASP A 564 8.05 -19.43 -25.83
C ASP A 564 6.61 -19.95 -26.04
N ARG A 565 5.81 -19.96 -24.98
CA ARG A 565 4.40 -20.38 -25.01
C ARG A 565 3.54 -19.41 -24.20
N ASP A 566 2.24 -19.36 -24.51
CA ASP A 566 1.24 -18.72 -23.65
C ASP A 566 1.39 -19.25 -22.22
N GLY A 567 1.88 -18.41 -21.31
CA GLY A 567 2.17 -18.80 -19.93
C GLY A 567 3.66 -18.92 -19.57
N GLY A 568 4.60 -18.68 -20.49
CA GLY A 568 6.04 -18.57 -20.20
C GLY A 568 6.35 -17.57 -19.08
N THR A 569 7.47 -17.79 -18.37
CA THR A 569 7.86 -16.98 -17.20
C THR A 569 8.54 -15.67 -17.54
N LEU A 570 9.20 -15.61 -18.71
CA LEU A 570 9.99 -14.48 -19.16
C LEU A 570 9.48 -13.99 -20.50
N ASP A 571 9.42 -12.67 -20.66
CA ASP A 571 9.01 -12.00 -21.89
C ASP A 571 10.05 -10.93 -22.28
N PRO A 572 10.84 -11.13 -23.34
CA PRO A 572 10.89 -12.33 -24.18
C PRO A 572 11.61 -13.51 -23.48
N PRO A 573 11.37 -14.76 -23.93
CA PRO A 573 12.13 -15.93 -23.48
C PRO A 573 13.64 -15.76 -23.64
N ARG A 574 14.42 -16.40 -22.77
CA ARG A 574 15.89 -16.34 -22.74
C ARG A 574 16.50 -17.61 -23.29
N CYS A 575 17.61 -17.49 -24.00
CA CYS A 575 18.33 -18.64 -24.56
C CYS A 575 17.49 -19.53 -25.51
N ALA A 576 16.40 -19.01 -26.10
CA ALA A 576 15.51 -19.75 -26.99
C ALA A 576 16.10 -20.02 -28.40
N GLY A 577 17.25 -19.42 -28.72
CA GLY A 577 17.90 -19.39 -30.02
C GLY A 577 18.14 -20.76 -30.65
N GLY A 578 17.33 -21.01 -31.67
CA GLY A 578 17.43 -22.14 -32.59
C GLY A 578 16.98 -21.83 -34.03
N GLY A 579 16.91 -20.56 -34.47
CA GLY A 579 16.52 -20.28 -35.87
C GLY A 579 16.43 -18.85 -36.41
N SER A 580 16.68 -17.78 -35.64
CA SER A 580 16.70 -16.40 -36.18
C SER A 580 18.06 -15.76 -35.92
N ASP A 581 18.52 -14.89 -36.85
CA ASP A 581 19.78 -14.14 -36.78
C ASP A 581 19.83 -13.12 -35.60
N ALA A 582 18.79 -13.05 -34.77
CA ALA A 582 18.73 -12.17 -33.61
C ALA A 582 19.43 -12.82 -32.40
N PRO A 583 20.30 -12.08 -31.68
CA PRO A 583 20.94 -12.60 -30.48
C PRO A 583 19.90 -12.89 -29.38
N ASP A 584 19.98 -14.09 -28.78
CA ASP A 584 19.30 -14.41 -27.51
C ASP A 584 19.48 -13.30 -26.49
N GLU A 585 18.41 -12.97 -25.77
CA GLU A 585 18.52 -12.11 -24.62
C GLU A 585 19.26 -12.81 -23.46
N PRO A 586 20.21 -12.15 -22.78
CA PRO A 586 20.86 -12.69 -21.59
C PRO A 586 19.88 -13.13 -20.50
N VAL A 587 20.26 -14.19 -19.80
CA VAL A 587 19.51 -14.72 -18.63
C VAL A 587 19.43 -13.67 -17.53
N GLY A 588 20.52 -12.97 -17.24
CA GLY A 588 20.67 -12.13 -16.04
C GLY A 588 21.16 -12.95 -14.85
N GLU A 589 22.24 -12.49 -14.23
CA GLU A 589 22.90 -13.18 -13.11
C GLU A 589 21.93 -13.51 -11.96
N ARG A 590 21.07 -12.54 -11.61
CA ARG A 590 20.20 -12.64 -10.44
C ARG A 590 19.02 -13.58 -10.64
N VAL A 591 18.63 -13.83 -11.90
CA VAL A 591 17.56 -14.79 -12.23
C VAL A 591 17.96 -16.18 -11.76
N GLY A 592 19.18 -16.62 -12.08
CA GLY A 592 19.70 -17.92 -11.64
C GLY A 592 19.86 -18.00 -10.12
N LEU A 593 20.43 -16.97 -9.48
CA LEU A 593 20.69 -16.96 -8.04
C LEU A 593 19.38 -17.02 -7.23
N ALA A 594 18.36 -16.25 -7.63
CA ALA A 594 17.07 -16.26 -6.95
C ALA A 594 16.29 -17.56 -7.18
N TYR A 595 16.35 -18.12 -8.39
CA TYR A 595 15.80 -19.45 -8.70
C TYR A 595 16.41 -20.53 -7.80
N ASP A 596 17.73 -20.58 -7.69
CA ASP A 596 18.42 -21.56 -6.84
C ASP A 596 18.12 -21.35 -5.36
N SER A 597 17.99 -20.09 -4.91
CA SER A 597 17.57 -19.76 -3.53
C SER A 597 16.21 -20.34 -3.18
N ALA A 598 15.22 -20.20 -4.07
CA ALA A 598 13.91 -20.78 -3.88
C ALA A 598 13.94 -22.31 -3.95
N LYS A 599 14.64 -22.89 -4.94
CA LYS A 599 14.73 -24.35 -5.10
C LYS A 599 15.45 -25.03 -3.94
N LEU A 600 16.41 -24.36 -3.31
CA LEU A 600 17.08 -24.84 -2.09
C LEU A 600 16.07 -25.06 -0.96
N LEU A 601 15.22 -24.06 -0.68
CA LEU A 601 14.17 -24.16 0.35
C LEU A 601 13.08 -25.17 -0.04
N LEU A 602 12.63 -25.16 -1.30
CA LEU A 602 11.59 -26.06 -1.78
C LEU A 602 12.02 -27.53 -1.72
N ARG A 603 13.30 -27.85 -1.98
CA ARG A 603 13.83 -29.22 -1.85
C ARG A 603 13.77 -29.72 -0.40
N ALA A 604 14.03 -28.84 0.57
CA ALA A 604 13.89 -29.17 1.97
C ALA A 604 12.42 -29.41 2.35
N VAL A 605 11.48 -28.61 1.85
CA VAL A 605 10.04 -28.84 2.01
C VAL A 605 9.62 -30.20 1.42
N GLU A 606 10.00 -30.48 0.18
CA GLU A 606 9.76 -31.76 -0.51
C GLU A 606 10.24 -32.94 0.34
N THR A 607 11.45 -32.85 0.88
CA THR A 607 12.04 -33.94 1.68
C THR A 607 11.34 -34.11 3.03
N LEU A 608 11.04 -33.02 3.74
CA LEU A 608 10.33 -33.09 5.02
C LEU A 608 8.92 -33.68 4.84
N THR A 609 8.21 -33.25 3.80
CA THR A 609 6.85 -33.72 3.53
C THR A 609 6.82 -35.17 3.06
N ALA A 610 7.80 -35.61 2.28
CA ALA A 610 7.96 -37.02 1.90
C ALA A 610 8.21 -37.94 3.11
N ARG A 611 8.91 -37.46 4.16
CA ARG A 611 9.14 -38.24 5.39
C ARG A 611 7.91 -38.35 6.29
N ILE A 612 7.12 -37.28 6.38
CA ILE A 612 5.99 -37.19 7.32
C ILE A 612 4.74 -37.89 6.77
N ARG A 613 4.59 -37.99 5.44
CA ARG A 613 3.39 -38.56 4.83
C ARG A 613 3.40 -40.08 4.75
N LEU A 614 2.62 -40.69 5.63
CA LEU A 614 2.18 -42.09 5.57
C LEU A 614 0.81 -42.17 4.86
N SER A 615 0.77 -42.08 3.53
CA SER A 615 -0.40 -42.32 2.62
C SER A 615 -1.70 -41.50 2.81
N ASP A 616 -2.30 -41.08 1.68
CA ASP A 616 -3.67 -40.55 1.45
C ASP A 616 -4.17 -39.26 2.13
N ASP A 617 -3.44 -38.67 3.09
CA ASP A 617 -3.91 -37.47 3.78
C ASP A 617 -3.72 -36.13 3.01
N SER A 618 -4.71 -35.24 3.14
CA SER A 618 -4.63 -33.85 2.67
C SER A 618 -3.46 -33.10 3.29
N TRP A 619 -2.92 -32.12 2.58
CA TRP A 619 -1.87 -31.23 3.08
C TRP A 619 -2.25 -30.59 4.41
N ASN A 620 -1.38 -30.72 5.42
CA ASN A 620 -1.52 -30.04 6.69
C ASN A 620 -0.39 -29.02 6.85
N PRO A 621 -0.68 -27.71 6.80
CA PRO A 621 0.33 -26.67 6.87
C PRO A 621 1.10 -26.63 8.19
N ARG A 622 0.56 -27.22 9.27
CA ARG A 622 1.21 -27.26 10.59
C ARG A 622 2.37 -28.24 10.68
N LEU A 623 2.57 -29.09 9.66
CA LEU A 623 3.64 -30.09 9.62
C LEU A 623 5.00 -29.48 9.26
N ILE A 624 5.02 -28.27 8.72
CA ILE A 624 6.24 -27.58 8.30
C ILE A 624 6.33 -26.26 9.03
N THR A 625 7.49 -26.00 9.62
CA THR A 625 7.84 -24.70 10.19
C THR A 625 9.05 -24.12 9.44
N PRO A 626 9.17 -22.78 9.33
CA PRO A 626 10.31 -22.16 8.67
C PRO A 626 11.66 -22.64 9.22
N THR A 627 11.80 -22.78 10.54
CA THR A 627 13.02 -23.30 11.18
C THR A 627 13.31 -24.76 10.82
N ALA A 628 12.29 -25.61 10.70
CA ALA A 628 12.49 -27.00 10.26
C ALA A 628 12.99 -27.06 8.81
N VAL A 629 12.45 -26.21 7.92
CA VAL A 629 12.92 -26.12 6.52
C VAL A 629 14.38 -25.72 6.47
N HIS A 630 14.78 -24.69 7.21
CA HIS A 630 16.18 -24.26 7.28
C HIS A 630 17.10 -25.37 7.83
N THR A 631 16.67 -26.05 8.90
CA THR A 631 17.44 -27.16 9.49
C THR A 631 17.62 -28.30 8.50
N GLU A 632 16.60 -28.62 7.71
CA GLU A 632 16.70 -29.62 6.65
C GLU A 632 17.62 -29.16 5.51
N VAL A 633 17.62 -27.88 5.13
CA VAL A 633 18.59 -27.33 4.16
C VAL A 633 20.02 -27.61 4.63
N LEU A 634 20.36 -27.25 5.87
CA LEU A 634 21.69 -27.48 6.43
C LEU A 634 22.02 -28.98 6.54
N HIS A 635 21.06 -29.80 6.99
CA HIS A 635 21.22 -31.24 7.09
C HIS A 635 21.54 -31.86 5.73
N GLN A 636 20.79 -31.52 4.68
CA GLN A 636 21.03 -32.01 3.33
C GLN A 636 22.38 -31.53 2.79
N ASN A 637 22.66 -30.23 2.94
CA ASN A 637 23.86 -29.62 2.41
C ASN A 637 25.13 -30.20 3.04
N GLY A 638 25.09 -30.51 4.35
CA GLY A 638 26.20 -31.13 5.08
C GLY A 638 26.53 -32.56 4.64
N HIS A 639 25.60 -33.25 3.95
CA HIS A 639 25.83 -34.58 3.36
C HIS A 639 26.10 -34.50 1.85
N ASN A 640 25.33 -33.67 1.15
CA ASN A 640 25.38 -33.52 -0.30
C ASN A 640 25.17 -32.05 -0.68
N PRO A 641 26.11 -31.42 -1.40
CA PRO A 641 25.93 -30.09 -1.95
C PRO A 641 24.66 -29.98 -2.80
N PHE A 642 24.05 -28.79 -2.78
CA PHE A 642 22.95 -28.48 -3.68
C PHE A 642 23.51 -28.14 -5.07
N TRP A 643 22.88 -28.67 -6.12
CA TRP A 643 23.27 -28.41 -7.50
C TRP A 643 22.11 -27.73 -8.22
N GLY A 644 22.33 -26.46 -8.58
CA GLY A 644 21.33 -25.60 -9.19
C GLY A 644 21.71 -25.11 -10.58
N ALA A 645 20.90 -24.19 -11.11
CA ALA A 645 21.15 -23.48 -12.35
C ALA A 645 22.52 -22.78 -12.34
N THR A 646 22.90 -22.23 -11.19
CA THR A 646 24.15 -21.50 -11.01
C THR A 646 25.33 -22.39 -10.59
N GLY A 647 25.13 -23.71 -10.46
CA GLY A 647 26.17 -24.69 -10.14
C GLY A 647 26.10 -25.23 -8.70
N ARG A 648 27.25 -25.65 -8.15
CA ARG A 648 27.36 -26.19 -6.79
C ARG A 648 27.15 -25.11 -5.73
N ILE A 649 26.31 -25.38 -4.74
CA ILE A 649 26.06 -24.56 -3.56
C ILE A 649 26.29 -25.44 -2.33
N GLU A 650 27.27 -25.06 -1.53
CA GLU A 650 27.71 -25.74 -0.32
C GLU A 650 28.05 -24.70 0.73
N PHE A 651 27.66 -24.91 1.98
CA PHE A 651 27.89 -23.99 3.09
C PHE A 651 28.92 -24.56 4.06
N HIS A 652 29.59 -23.69 4.81
CA HIS A 652 30.33 -24.11 5.99
C HIS A 652 29.39 -24.78 7.01
N ARG A 653 29.86 -25.85 7.67
CA ARG A 653 29.05 -26.56 8.69
C ARG A 653 28.55 -25.64 9.81
N ASP A 654 29.36 -24.63 10.15
CA ASP A 654 29.08 -23.68 11.23
C ASP A 654 28.75 -22.27 10.71
N GLY A 655 28.43 -22.11 9.41
CA GLY A 655 28.26 -20.80 8.80
C GLY A 655 27.23 -20.74 7.68
N GLY A 656 26.71 -19.54 7.41
CA GLY A 656 25.76 -19.28 6.33
C GLY A 656 26.43 -18.87 5.01
N GLU A 657 27.76 -18.84 4.94
CA GLU A 657 28.51 -18.45 3.74
C GLU A 657 28.83 -19.66 2.85
N PRO A 658 28.80 -19.49 1.51
CA PRO A 658 29.05 -20.58 0.59
C PRO A 658 30.55 -20.83 0.41
N ILE A 659 30.90 -22.08 0.11
CA ILE A 659 32.26 -22.56 -0.11
C ILE A 659 32.49 -22.81 -1.61
N GLY A 660 33.63 -22.34 -2.13
CA GLY A 660 34.11 -22.69 -3.47
C GLY A 660 33.15 -22.33 -4.60
N ARG A 661 32.32 -21.32 -4.37
CA ARG A 661 31.28 -20.86 -5.29
C ARG A 661 31.93 -20.18 -6.50
N ALA A 662 31.45 -20.52 -7.70
CA ALA A 662 32.01 -19.99 -8.93
C ALA A 662 31.81 -18.47 -9.06
N ILE A 663 32.89 -17.76 -9.35
CA ILE A 663 32.93 -16.34 -9.67
C ILE A 663 33.84 -16.14 -10.89
N SER A 664 33.49 -15.23 -11.79
CA SER A 664 34.27 -15.00 -13.01
C SER A 664 34.40 -13.53 -13.35
N PHE A 665 35.46 -13.19 -14.07
CA PHE A 665 35.56 -11.95 -14.81
C PHE A 665 34.98 -12.13 -16.22
N MET A 666 34.04 -11.24 -16.56
CA MET A 666 33.42 -11.11 -17.87
C MET A 666 33.97 -9.87 -18.56
N ARG A 667 34.19 -9.92 -19.87
CA ARG A 667 34.74 -8.82 -20.67
C ARG A 667 33.81 -8.42 -21.81
N VAL A 668 33.67 -7.11 -21.99
CA VAL A 668 33.17 -6.47 -23.22
C VAL A 668 34.27 -5.58 -23.78
N GLU A 669 34.38 -5.52 -25.10
CA GLU A 669 35.31 -4.62 -25.78
C GLU A 669 34.76 -3.19 -25.87
N ASN A 670 33.42 -3.02 -25.87
CA ASN A 670 32.80 -1.71 -25.85
C ASN A 670 31.56 -1.66 -24.94
N ILE A 671 31.64 -0.89 -23.85
CA ILE A 671 30.51 -0.71 -22.91
C ILE A 671 29.22 -0.25 -23.63
N THR A 672 29.35 0.62 -24.64
CA THR A 672 28.19 1.21 -25.34
C THR A 672 27.51 0.24 -26.31
N ASP A 673 28.19 -0.84 -26.70
CA ASP A 673 27.62 -1.86 -27.59
C ASP A 673 26.73 -2.80 -26.75
N VAL A 674 25.42 -2.52 -26.72
CA VAL A 674 24.46 -3.28 -25.91
C VAL A 674 24.21 -4.70 -26.42
N ASP A 675 24.52 -4.96 -27.69
CA ASP A 675 24.36 -6.25 -28.34
C ASP A 675 25.59 -7.16 -28.15
N GLU A 676 26.75 -6.57 -27.81
CA GLU A 676 27.94 -7.32 -27.44
C GLU A 676 27.69 -8.17 -26.20
N ARG A 677 27.89 -9.49 -26.35
CA ARG A 677 27.80 -10.44 -25.25
C ARG A 677 29.09 -10.46 -24.43
N PRO A 678 29.02 -10.27 -23.11
CA PRO A 678 30.18 -10.42 -22.25
C PRO A 678 30.77 -11.82 -22.37
N ARG A 679 32.09 -11.91 -22.55
CA ARG A 679 32.83 -13.17 -22.64
C ARG A 679 33.58 -13.42 -21.35
N GLU A 680 33.53 -14.66 -20.85
CA GLU A 680 34.34 -15.03 -19.71
C GLU A 680 35.84 -14.95 -20.07
N VAL A 681 36.65 -14.33 -19.20
CA VAL A 681 38.11 -14.20 -19.40
C VAL A 681 38.92 -14.80 -18.26
N PHE A 682 38.30 -15.04 -17.11
CA PHE A 682 38.93 -15.64 -15.94
C PHE A 682 37.86 -16.19 -15.01
N ARG A 683 38.05 -17.37 -14.42
CA ARG A 683 37.09 -18.01 -13.52
C ARG A 683 37.82 -18.54 -12.28
N CYS A 684 37.22 -18.34 -11.11
CA CYS A 684 37.59 -19.00 -9.86
C CYS A 684 36.43 -19.88 -9.38
N GLN A 685 36.67 -21.17 -9.14
CA GLN A 685 35.67 -22.11 -8.64
C GLN A 685 36.27 -23.28 -7.85
N GLY A 686 35.41 -23.98 -7.09
CA GLY A 686 35.77 -25.14 -6.29
C GLY A 686 36.41 -24.78 -4.95
N ALA A 687 36.57 -25.76 -4.05
CA ALA A 687 37.35 -25.61 -2.83
C ALA A 687 38.29 -26.81 -2.72
N LYS A 688 39.60 -26.55 -2.70
CA LYS A 688 40.63 -27.57 -2.41
C LYS A 688 40.59 -27.92 -0.91
N GLU A 689 41.22 -29.03 -0.52
CA GLU A 689 41.32 -29.47 0.88
C GLU A 689 42.00 -28.42 1.80
N ASP A 690 42.80 -27.52 1.23
CA ASP A 690 43.43 -26.38 1.93
C ASP A 690 42.54 -25.13 2.01
N GLY A 691 41.28 -25.22 1.54
CA GLY A 691 40.33 -24.12 1.47
C GLY A 691 40.51 -23.17 0.28
N ARG A 692 41.45 -23.43 -0.63
CA ARG A 692 41.68 -22.57 -1.80
C ARG A 692 40.80 -22.96 -2.99
N THR A 693 39.99 -22.03 -3.45
CA THR A 693 39.41 -21.93 -4.81
C THR A 693 40.46 -22.01 -5.92
N ASP A 694 40.17 -22.75 -7.00
CA ASP A 694 41.04 -22.85 -8.17
C ASP A 694 40.68 -21.77 -9.18
N CYS A 695 41.67 -21.05 -9.69
CA CYS A 695 41.48 -19.96 -10.62
C CYS A 695 42.18 -20.27 -11.95
N GLU A 696 41.45 -20.19 -13.05
CA GLU A 696 41.99 -20.48 -14.37
C GLU A 696 41.44 -19.54 -15.44
N ARG A 697 42.18 -19.44 -16.55
CA ARG A 697 41.64 -18.85 -17.78
C ARG A 697 40.74 -19.88 -18.47
N PRO A 698 39.63 -19.47 -19.09
CA PRO A 698 38.81 -20.37 -19.90
C PRO A 698 39.68 -21.08 -20.94
N ARG A 699 39.47 -22.38 -21.10
CA ARG A 699 40.13 -23.15 -22.18
C ARG A 699 39.54 -22.67 -23.51
N ARG A 700 40.40 -22.23 -24.41
CA ARG A 700 40.03 -21.75 -25.76
C ARG A 700 39.44 -22.84 -26.63
#